data_AF-A0A4Y7LHE3-F1
#
_entry.id   AF-A0A4Y7LHE3-F1
#
_cell.length_a   1.000
_cell.length_b   1.000
_cell.length_c   1.000
_cell.angle_alpha   90.00
_cell.angle_beta   90.00
_cell.angle_gamma   90.00
#
_symmetry.space_group_name_H-M   'P 1'
#
loop_
_entity.id
_entity.type
_entity.pdbx_description
1 polymer ?
#
loop_
_entity_poly.entity_id
_entity_poly.type
_entity_poly.pdbx_seq_one_letter_code
_entity_poly.pdbx_strand_id
1 'polypeptide(L)'
;MSFDRSSWVPFWRSTDRFSLEHFKYIIGELQEIKVVNKLNKDSVMDMLGAIVEIVTYGDQNDASIFECFMEYQILAEFLRLIKISRNSSIEVQLLHYLSILIQNLENYCFSNGYINNIILYPFKFDTGDLASYFASFLRTVSGKLNRETIYLLVNVEEGIPRLAVRDLRREERKYKVKQDMVVSFPLYSEALKFARNEEKMIQIAIRAVTLNVYNACDDMVLAFLTTPPASEYFSDLVLHLRDQCLHFDSLVRTTMDSCTREIRNQLQMGTDLVVNDLYYFNDILKIGQPGLSRLMIENIFRSLVLPALLPLQSSENFGSQSSITSLCVICRLLQVVDGRELVNSVAIALLCSYMFSFARSTIEKGDSDEGAMINVDTVNHFAEYLIDIKEVIVPFLEAEGAENISKTNLFGILSEYISCRTGTASCLLDKFSVERNDVLSLILSENISILLAFLMFLIILSEHKDLDSSLSSILGFADKNTGQEMSSNNLLQRAMDGNIFATHMPKILTALLRVLVSQPPFSISTRWHIGWVLGKLLRYHDTKFTEHDIDLFNVSYEQSREGLAQELNGCWSDYIPTTVEIEWLKCTRALAESSGLKDPFLTLEVSTHDHLPEGSMSSSHAWQRMVDAVKPKIDDEHSTWLHLRIREFDPRVHAKKAGANDFTGANNVVDGRWTLAFQTTEICDSALLLTRRELDKQRSSVERLLAPFLQNYSPKNSSD
;
A
#
# COMPACT_ATOMS: atom_id res chain seq x y z
N MET A 1 67.69 30.61 -12.13
CA MET A 1 67.45 32.07 -12.03
C MET A 1 65.98 32.28 -12.32
N SER A 2 65.07 32.15 -11.34
CA SER A 2 64.78 33.05 -10.21
C SER A 2 63.82 34.19 -10.59
N PHE A 3 62.88 34.43 -9.66
CA PHE A 3 61.85 35.47 -9.52
C PHE A 3 60.43 34.96 -9.78
N ASP A 4 59.47 35.02 -8.84
CA ASP A 4 59.48 35.17 -7.39
C ASP A 4 58.05 34.77 -6.96
N ARG A 5 57.90 33.77 -6.08
CA ARG A 5 56.62 33.47 -5.42
C ARG A 5 56.64 34.17 -4.07
N SER A 6 56.57 35.49 -4.07
CA SER A 6 56.35 36.28 -2.86
C SER A 6 55.75 37.64 -3.20
N SER A 7 54.87 38.12 -2.31
CA SER A 7 54.00 39.31 -2.42
C SER A 7 52.73 39.02 -3.25
N TRP A 8 51.51 38.96 -2.73
CA TRP A 8 50.83 39.56 -1.57
C TRP A 8 49.75 38.55 -1.13
N VAL A 9 49.57 38.12 0.12
CA VAL A 9 49.11 38.88 1.29
C VAL A 9 49.70 38.26 2.58
N PRO A 10 50.49 39.00 3.37
CA PRO A 10 50.87 38.61 4.71
C PRO A 10 50.21 39.57 5.72
N PHE A 11 49.03 39.24 6.24
CA PHE A 11 48.55 39.82 7.52
C PHE A 11 47.43 38.99 8.18
N TRP A 12 47.65 37.69 8.33
CA TRP A 12 47.01 36.94 9.41
C TRP A 12 48.14 36.29 10.18
N ARG A 13 48.52 36.90 11.31
CA ARG A 13 49.17 36.13 12.38
C ARG A 13 48.22 34.98 12.71
N SER A 14 48.77 33.85 13.13
CA SER A 14 48.08 32.60 13.49
C SER A 14 47.06 32.80 14.61
N THR A 15 45.97 33.52 14.36
CA THR A 15 44.80 33.50 15.22
C THR A 15 44.21 32.11 15.08
N ASP A 16 44.09 31.42 16.21
CA ASP A 16 43.40 30.15 16.23
C ASP A 16 41.99 30.36 15.66
N ARG A 17 41.66 29.58 14.63
CA ARG A 17 40.40 29.66 13.89
C ARG A 17 39.19 29.44 14.80
N PHE A 18 39.39 28.72 15.91
CA PHE A 18 38.35 28.44 16.90
C PHE A 18 38.43 29.32 18.15
N SER A 19 39.24 30.39 18.13
CA SER A 19 39.33 31.32 19.26
C SER A 19 38.09 32.20 19.41
N LEU A 20 37.74 32.51 20.67
CA LEU A 20 36.65 33.43 21.01
C LEU A 20 36.85 34.83 20.42
N GLU A 21 38.10 35.32 20.36
CA GLU A 21 38.42 36.62 19.76
C GLU A 21 38.14 36.65 18.26
N HIS A 22 38.48 35.58 17.54
CA HIS A 22 38.17 35.45 16.13
C HIS A 22 36.66 35.36 15.88
N PHE A 23 35.93 34.63 16.74
CA PHE A 23 34.48 34.55 16.66
C PHE A 23 33.82 35.92 16.81
N LYS A 24 34.21 36.71 17.83
CA LYS A 24 33.72 38.07 18.04
C LYS A 24 34.04 39.00 16.87
N TYR A 25 35.22 38.86 16.28
CA TYR A 25 35.61 39.64 15.10
C TYR A 25 34.69 39.35 13.90
N ILE A 26 34.44 38.07 13.58
CA ILE A 26 33.57 37.70 12.45
C ILE A 26 32.14 38.21 12.67
N ILE A 27 31.61 38.09 13.90
CA ILE A 27 30.27 38.60 14.23
C ILE A 27 30.19 40.11 14.03
N GLY A 28 31.21 40.86 14.49
CA GLY A 28 31.27 42.30 14.31
C GLY A 28 31.26 42.73 12.84
N GLU A 29 32.07 42.08 12.00
CA GLU A 29 32.09 42.32 10.55
C GLU A 29 30.72 42.02 9.92
N LEU A 30 30.06 40.94 10.33
CA LEU A 30 28.74 40.56 9.82
C LEU A 30 27.64 41.57 10.20
N GLN A 31 27.71 42.13 11.41
CA GLN A 31 26.76 43.13 11.92
C GLN A 31 26.87 44.47 11.20
N GLU A 32 28.07 44.86 10.75
CA GLU A 32 28.29 46.09 9.98
C GLU A 32 27.67 46.06 8.57
N ILE A 33 27.37 44.87 8.03
CA ILE A 33 26.79 44.72 6.69
C ILE A 33 25.32 45.13 6.69
N LYS A 34 25.02 46.30 6.10
CA LYS A 34 23.65 46.84 5.98
C LYS A 34 22.89 46.44 4.73
N VAL A 35 23.60 46.09 3.64
CA VAL A 35 23.01 45.66 2.36
C VAL A 35 23.88 44.57 1.75
N VAL A 36 23.26 43.48 1.30
CA VAL A 36 23.97 42.42 0.57
C VAL A 36 23.80 42.62 -0.93
N ASN A 37 24.91 42.65 -1.65
CA ASN A 37 25.00 42.84 -3.09
C ASN A 37 25.84 41.71 -3.72
N LYS A 38 26.00 41.73 -5.05
CA LYS A 38 26.77 40.68 -5.75
C LYS A 38 28.25 40.61 -5.38
N LEU A 39 28.84 41.69 -4.84
CA LEU A 39 30.27 41.78 -4.55
C LEU A 39 30.63 41.28 -3.15
N ASN A 40 29.74 41.47 -2.16
CA ASN A 40 29.96 40.98 -0.79
C ASN A 40 29.28 39.63 -0.50
N LYS A 41 28.51 39.09 -1.46
CA LYS A 41 27.78 37.83 -1.32
C LYS A 41 28.67 36.68 -0.84
N ASP A 42 29.80 36.44 -1.50
CA ASP A 42 30.67 35.31 -1.20
C ASP A 42 31.34 35.47 0.17
N SER A 43 31.77 36.69 0.50
CA SER A 43 32.30 37.01 1.83
C SER A 43 31.27 36.80 2.95
N VAL A 44 30.00 37.15 2.74
CA VAL A 44 28.92 36.87 3.69
C VAL A 44 28.73 35.36 3.87
N MET A 45 28.77 34.58 2.79
CA MET A 45 28.65 33.12 2.86
C MET A 45 29.83 32.47 3.61
N ASP A 46 31.05 32.98 3.40
CA ASP A 46 32.25 32.53 4.11
C ASP A 46 32.19 32.85 5.60
N MET A 47 31.75 34.06 5.97
CA MET A 47 31.56 34.47 7.37
C MET A 47 30.48 33.63 8.06
N LEU A 48 29.35 33.38 7.40
CA LEU A 48 28.29 32.51 7.92
C LEU A 48 28.79 31.07 8.13
N GLY A 49 29.56 30.54 7.18
CA GLY A 49 30.16 29.21 7.31
C GLY A 49 31.14 29.14 8.49
N ALA A 50 31.99 30.15 8.64
CA ALA A 50 32.92 30.24 9.76
C ALA A 50 32.19 30.30 11.12
N ILE A 51 31.11 31.08 11.24
CA ILE A 51 30.29 31.14 12.46
C ILE A 51 29.74 29.75 12.80
N VAL A 52 29.16 29.04 11.83
CA VAL A 52 28.56 27.73 12.08
C VAL A 52 29.61 26.70 12.49
N GLU A 53 30.77 26.70 11.81
CA GLU A 53 31.87 25.80 12.14
C GLU A 53 32.43 26.07 13.54
N ILE A 54 32.60 27.35 13.92
CA ILE A 54 33.08 27.73 15.25
C ILE A 54 32.06 27.36 16.34
N VAL A 55 30.76 27.62 16.12
CA VAL A 55 29.71 27.31 17.10
C VAL A 55 29.53 25.81 17.28
N THR A 56 29.54 25.03 16.19
CA THR A 56 29.43 23.57 16.27
C THR A 56 30.64 22.93 16.95
N TYR A 57 31.84 23.49 16.76
CA TYR A 57 33.02 23.09 17.53
C TYR A 57 32.92 23.53 19.00
N GLY A 58 32.51 24.76 19.26
CA GLY A 58 32.46 25.37 20.59
C GLY A 58 31.49 24.66 21.54
N ASP A 59 30.32 24.23 21.04
CA ASP A 59 29.33 23.50 21.83
C ASP A 59 29.91 22.26 22.56
N GLN A 60 30.86 21.56 21.92
CA GLN A 60 31.48 20.36 22.48
C GLN A 60 32.77 20.63 23.26
N ASN A 61 33.45 21.75 23.00
CA ASN A 61 34.83 21.96 23.42
C ASN A 61 35.05 23.21 24.29
N ASP A 62 34.22 24.25 24.15
CA ASP A 62 34.37 25.52 24.87
C ASP A 62 33.01 26.25 25.05
N ALA A 63 32.48 26.16 26.28
CA ALA A 63 31.22 26.79 26.67
C ALA A 63 31.20 28.32 26.47
N SER A 64 32.35 28.99 26.49
CA SER A 64 32.42 30.46 26.32
C SER A 64 32.02 30.90 24.92
N ILE A 65 32.24 30.05 23.90
CA ILE A 65 31.80 30.31 22.52
C ILE A 65 30.27 30.24 22.44
N PHE A 66 29.64 29.29 23.14
CA PHE A 66 28.18 29.17 23.19
C PHE A 66 27.54 30.34 23.96
N GLU A 67 28.11 30.75 25.09
CA GLU A 67 27.67 31.96 25.81
C GLU A 67 27.73 33.20 24.92
N CYS A 68 28.83 33.35 24.16
CA CYS A 68 28.98 34.44 23.19
C CYS A 68 27.95 34.34 22.05
N PHE A 69 27.67 33.15 21.53
CA PHE A 69 26.62 32.94 20.52
C PHE A 69 25.24 33.40 21.02
N MET A 70 24.93 33.13 22.28
CA MET A 70 23.69 33.56 22.93
C MET A 70 23.67 35.08 23.17
N GLU A 71 24.77 35.65 23.67
CA GLU A 71 24.88 37.10 23.97
C GLU A 71 24.70 37.95 22.72
N TYR A 72 25.30 37.56 21.59
CA TYR A 72 25.20 38.27 20.32
C TYR A 72 23.91 37.97 19.53
N GLN A 73 23.02 37.13 20.05
CA GLN A 73 21.75 36.76 19.41
C GLN A 73 21.92 36.35 17.93
N ILE A 74 22.85 35.44 17.65
CA ILE A 74 23.24 35.10 16.26
C ILE A 74 22.07 34.62 15.39
N LEU A 75 21.07 33.94 15.96
CA LEU A 75 19.84 33.58 15.25
C LEU A 75 19.03 34.80 14.77
N ALA A 76 19.05 35.90 15.52
CA ALA A 76 18.45 37.18 15.12
C ALA A 76 19.21 37.80 13.94
N GLU A 77 20.54 37.73 13.97
CA GLU A 77 21.39 38.19 12.88
C GLU A 77 21.17 37.40 11.59
N PHE A 78 20.99 36.08 11.69
CA PHE A 78 20.64 35.25 10.54
C PHE A 78 19.29 35.68 9.93
N LEU A 79 18.27 35.92 10.77
CA LEU A 79 16.98 36.45 10.32
C LEU A 79 17.12 37.85 9.68
N ARG A 80 17.98 38.71 10.22
CA ARG A 80 18.28 40.04 9.65
C ARG A 80 18.88 39.90 8.24
N LEU A 81 19.82 38.97 8.05
CA LEU A 81 20.48 38.73 6.76
C LEU A 81 19.52 38.16 5.71
N ILE A 82 18.60 37.27 6.10
CA ILE A 82 17.52 36.80 5.21
C ILE A 82 16.73 38.01 4.69
N LYS A 83 16.29 38.91 5.58
CA LYS A 83 15.49 40.09 5.23
C LYS A 83 16.21 41.10 4.32
N ILE A 84 17.52 41.30 4.54
CA ILE A 84 18.32 42.29 3.81
C ILE A 84 18.79 41.77 2.46
N SER A 85 19.14 40.49 2.36
CA SER A 85 19.75 39.94 1.15
C SER A 85 18.76 39.75 0.00
N ARG A 86 17.52 39.31 0.28
CA ARG A 86 16.50 38.94 -0.71
C ARG A 86 17.07 38.11 -1.88
N ASN A 87 18.07 37.28 -1.60
CA ASN A 87 18.83 36.51 -2.57
C ASN A 87 18.71 35.03 -2.20
N SER A 88 18.10 34.26 -3.11
CA SER A 88 17.81 32.84 -2.89
C SER A 88 19.04 32.01 -2.51
N SER A 89 20.23 32.36 -3.01
CA SER A 89 21.46 31.64 -2.67
C SER A 89 21.91 31.84 -1.22
N ILE A 90 21.65 33.03 -0.64
CA ILE A 90 21.95 33.29 0.77
C ILE A 90 20.87 32.65 1.65
N GLU A 91 19.61 32.71 1.23
CA GLU A 91 18.50 32.05 1.91
C GLU A 91 18.72 30.53 2.01
N VAL A 92 19.10 29.88 0.90
CA VAL A 92 19.49 28.46 0.86
C VAL A 92 20.60 28.15 1.86
N GLN A 93 21.69 28.93 1.81
CA GLN A 93 22.85 28.69 2.67
C GLN A 93 22.51 28.88 4.15
N LEU A 94 21.72 29.91 4.48
CA LEU A 94 21.27 30.17 5.84
C LEU A 94 20.37 29.07 6.37
N LEU A 95 19.41 28.57 5.56
CA LEU A 95 18.57 27.44 5.97
C LEU A 95 19.39 26.16 6.19
N HIS A 96 20.39 25.91 5.34
CA HIS A 96 21.30 24.79 5.49
C HIS A 96 22.11 24.89 6.79
N TYR A 97 22.72 26.05 7.04
CA TYR A 97 23.49 26.33 8.24
C TYR A 97 22.67 26.31 9.53
N LEU A 98 21.44 26.85 9.49
CA LEU A 98 20.50 26.74 10.61
C LEU A 98 20.16 25.28 10.90
N SER A 99 20.01 24.44 9.87
CA SER A 99 19.78 23.01 10.06
C SER A 99 20.97 22.35 10.78
N ILE A 100 22.21 22.66 10.38
CA ILE A 100 23.42 22.15 11.05
C ILE A 100 23.47 22.62 12.51
N LEU A 101 23.20 23.90 12.78
CA LEU A 101 23.19 24.44 14.14
C LEU A 101 22.14 23.73 15.01
N ILE A 102 20.89 23.64 14.54
CA ILE A 102 19.80 23.02 15.30
C ILE A 102 20.05 21.53 15.54
N GLN A 103 20.67 20.83 14.59
CA GLN A 103 20.99 19.41 14.74
C GLN A 103 22.01 19.17 15.86
N ASN A 104 23.02 20.04 15.96
CA ASN A 104 24.10 19.89 16.94
C ASN A 104 23.78 20.49 18.31
N LEU A 105 23.15 21.67 18.36
CA LEU A 105 22.89 22.40 19.59
C LEU A 105 21.72 21.80 20.40
N GLU A 106 21.74 22.05 21.71
CA GLU A 106 20.66 21.73 22.64
C GLU A 106 19.40 22.61 22.41
N ASN A 107 18.29 22.31 23.11
CA ASN A 107 16.95 22.88 22.87
C ASN A 107 16.83 24.41 23.08
N TYR A 108 17.87 25.09 23.56
CA TYR A 108 17.87 26.54 23.79
C TYR A 108 17.64 27.37 22.53
N CYS A 109 17.92 26.85 21.33
CA CYS A 109 17.66 27.57 20.08
C CYS A 109 16.17 27.92 19.88
N PHE A 110 15.26 27.22 20.54
CA PHE A 110 13.82 27.42 20.40
C PHE A 110 13.23 28.47 21.36
N SER A 111 13.95 28.87 22.42
CA SER A 111 13.39 29.70 23.51
C SER A 111 13.04 31.14 23.14
N ASN A 112 13.66 31.69 22.09
CA ASN A 112 13.59 33.12 21.78
C ASN A 112 12.68 33.45 20.58
N GLY A 113 11.91 32.48 20.07
CA GLY A 113 10.95 32.68 18.97
C GLY A 113 11.57 33.02 17.60
N TYR A 114 12.90 33.13 17.47
CA TYR A 114 13.56 33.40 16.19
C TYR A 114 13.28 32.32 15.15
N ILE A 115 13.21 31.05 15.55
CA ILE A 115 12.87 29.94 14.65
C ILE A 115 11.47 30.12 14.07
N ASN A 116 10.47 30.47 14.90
CA ASN A 116 9.12 30.78 14.42
C ASN A 116 9.12 31.96 13.43
N ASN A 117 9.91 33.00 13.69
CA ASN A 117 10.04 34.13 12.78
C ASN A 117 10.74 33.79 11.45
N ILE A 118 11.68 32.85 11.46
CA ILE A 118 12.33 32.33 10.25
C ILE A 118 11.34 31.47 9.46
N ILE A 119 10.58 30.59 10.13
CA ILE A 119 9.54 29.77 9.49
C ILE A 119 8.47 30.62 8.83
N LEU A 120 8.04 31.71 9.50
CA LEU A 120 7.02 32.63 8.98
C LEU A 120 7.55 33.63 7.95
N TYR A 121 8.86 33.62 7.64
CA TYR A 121 9.41 34.52 6.62
C TYR A 121 8.85 34.15 5.23
N PRO A 122 8.36 35.12 4.44
CA PRO A 122 7.75 34.86 3.14
C PRO A 122 8.81 34.58 2.06
N PHE A 123 9.39 33.38 2.09
CA PHE A 123 10.29 32.89 1.05
C PHE A 123 9.57 32.80 -0.30
N LYS A 124 10.31 33.08 -1.38
CA LYS A 124 9.81 32.97 -2.76
C LYS A 124 10.31 31.68 -3.39
N PHE A 125 9.40 30.74 -3.63
CA PHE A 125 9.71 29.41 -4.16
C PHE A 125 9.58 29.34 -5.69
N ASP A 126 9.94 30.42 -6.38
CA ASP A 126 9.58 30.66 -7.78
C ASP A 126 10.37 29.78 -8.78
N THR A 127 11.60 29.35 -8.43
CA THR A 127 12.41 28.31 -9.11
C THR A 127 13.73 28.07 -8.35
N GLY A 128 14.17 26.80 -8.22
CA GLY A 128 15.42 26.38 -7.58
C GLY A 128 15.24 25.52 -6.31
N ASP A 129 16.34 25.10 -5.69
CA ASP A 129 16.33 24.10 -4.61
C ASP A 129 15.82 24.63 -3.25
N LEU A 130 15.43 25.90 -3.15
CA LEU A 130 15.07 26.56 -1.88
C LEU A 130 13.95 25.82 -1.13
N ALA A 131 12.95 25.29 -1.83
CA ALA A 131 11.87 24.51 -1.23
C ALA A 131 12.39 23.24 -0.56
N SER A 132 13.35 22.56 -1.20
CA SER A 132 14.02 21.37 -0.65
C SER A 132 14.84 21.69 0.61
N TYR A 133 15.61 22.79 0.60
CA TYR A 133 16.33 23.25 1.79
C TYR A 133 15.40 23.68 2.92
N PHE A 134 14.31 24.37 2.60
CA PHE A 134 13.30 24.76 3.59
C PHE A 134 12.62 23.53 4.21
N ALA A 135 12.21 22.54 3.41
CA ALA A 135 11.63 21.30 3.91
C ALA A 135 12.62 20.52 4.80
N SER A 136 13.90 20.46 4.42
CA SER A 136 14.96 19.86 5.23
C SER A 136 15.17 20.61 6.56
N PHE A 137 15.11 21.94 6.53
CA PHE A 137 15.17 22.78 7.73
C PHE A 137 13.98 22.50 8.66
N LEU A 138 12.74 22.50 8.16
CA LEU A 138 11.55 22.16 8.94
C LEU A 138 11.66 20.75 9.55
N ARG A 139 12.16 19.78 8.77
CA ARG A 139 12.42 18.42 9.26
C ARG A 139 13.41 18.42 10.42
N THR A 140 14.49 19.19 10.31
CA THR A 140 15.52 19.31 11.35
C THR A 140 14.98 19.94 12.63
N VAL A 141 14.17 21.00 12.50
CA VAL A 141 13.44 21.61 13.63
C VAL A 141 12.52 20.59 14.30
N SER A 142 11.72 19.87 13.50
CA SER A 142 10.77 18.88 14.00
C SER A 142 11.45 17.70 14.73
N GLY A 143 12.66 17.33 14.31
CA GLY A 143 13.42 16.22 14.92
C GLY A 143 13.87 16.49 16.36
N LYS A 144 13.82 17.74 16.82
CA LYS A 144 14.11 18.14 18.20
C LYS A 144 12.84 18.32 19.05
N LEU A 145 11.66 18.05 18.49
CA LEU A 145 10.41 18.11 19.21
C LEU A 145 10.28 16.96 20.20
N ASN A 146 9.90 17.31 21.43
CA ASN A 146 9.41 16.40 22.44
C ASN A 146 8.29 17.12 23.22
N ARG A 147 7.69 16.43 24.19
CA ARG A 147 6.59 17.00 25.01
C ARG A 147 7.01 18.28 25.78
N GLU A 148 8.30 18.48 26.01
CA GLU A 148 8.86 19.63 26.73
C GLU A 148 9.37 20.75 25.81
N THR A 149 9.45 20.55 24.51
CA THR A 149 9.96 21.59 23.58
C THR A 149 8.88 22.09 22.64
N ILE A 150 7.80 21.33 22.44
CA ILE A 150 6.73 21.70 21.51
C ILE A 150 6.08 23.04 21.87
N TYR A 151 5.91 23.36 23.15
CA TYR A 151 5.33 24.64 23.58
C TYR A 151 6.19 25.86 23.22
N LEU A 152 7.51 25.68 23.01
CA LEU A 152 8.41 26.77 22.60
C LEU A 152 8.18 27.21 21.15
N LEU A 153 7.56 26.35 20.35
CA LEU A 153 7.27 26.61 18.93
C LEU A 153 5.80 26.91 18.66
N VAL A 154 4.97 26.94 19.70
CA VAL A 154 3.54 27.16 19.61
C VAL A 154 3.19 28.52 20.23
N ASN A 155 2.29 29.28 19.57
CA ASN A 155 1.76 30.50 20.16
C ASN A 155 0.44 30.19 20.87
N VAL A 156 0.40 30.52 22.16
CA VAL A 156 -0.73 30.30 23.06
C VAL A 156 -1.37 31.65 23.39
N GLU A 157 -2.69 31.71 23.40
CA GLU A 157 -3.42 32.86 23.95
C GLU A 157 -3.68 32.61 25.44
N GLU A 158 -3.11 33.44 26.32
CA GLU A 158 -3.27 33.30 27.77
C GLU A 158 -4.74 33.46 28.17
N GLY A 159 -5.29 32.42 28.79
CA GLY A 159 -6.50 32.53 29.60
C GLY A 159 -6.17 33.27 30.89
N ILE A 160 -7.07 34.16 31.34
CA ILE A 160 -6.92 34.98 32.56
C ILE A 160 -6.24 34.18 33.70
N PRO A 161 -5.16 34.68 34.32
CA PRO A 161 -4.34 33.89 35.24
C PRO A 161 -5.11 33.42 36.49
N ARG A 162 -4.92 32.13 36.85
CA ARG A 162 -5.51 31.42 38.01
C ARG A 162 -5.29 32.11 39.37
N LEU A 163 -4.38 33.07 39.46
CA LEU A 163 -4.04 33.79 40.70
C LEU A 163 -5.03 34.91 41.08
N ALA A 164 -5.92 35.33 40.18
CA ALA A 164 -6.98 36.30 40.48
C ALA A 164 -8.26 35.67 41.09
N VAL A 165 -8.22 34.38 41.48
CA VAL A 165 -9.41 33.60 41.87
C VAL A 165 -9.66 33.59 43.39
N ARG A 166 -8.86 34.27 44.22
CA ARG A 166 -9.05 34.23 45.68
C ARG A 166 -10.15 35.14 46.23
N ASP A 167 -10.63 36.14 45.50
CA ASP A 167 -11.56 37.16 46.06
C ASP A 167 -12.93 37.32 45.35
N LEU A 168 -13.31 36.44 44.42
CA LEU A 168 -14.61 36.55 43.74
C LEU A 168 -15.71 35.72 44.42
N ARG A 169 -16.77 36.43 44.81
CA ARG A 169 -17.96 35.95 45.53
C ARG A 169 -18.72 34.88 44.74
N ARG A 170 -19.43 34.03 45.48
CA ARG A 170 -20.12 32.78 45.11
C ARG A 170 -21.13 32.80 43.93
N GLU A 171 -21.29 33.87 43.15
CA GLU A 171 -22.36 33.97 42.12
C GLU A 171 -21.90 34.08 40.64
N GLU A 172 -20.60 34.06 40.33
CA GLU A 172 -20.12 34.11 38.93
C GLU A 172 -19.60 32.77 38.36
N ARG A 173 -20.23 31.64 38.71
CA ARG A 173 -19.96 30.33 38.06
C ARG A 173 -20.53 30.21 36.64
N LYS A 174 -20.76 31.32 35.94
CA LYS A 174 -21.35 31.36 34.58
C LYS A 174 -20.37 31.75 33.48
N TYR A 175 -19.12 32.09 33.83
CA TYR A 175 -18.07 32.35 32.85
C TYR A 175 -17.08 31.19 32.85
N LYS A 176 -17.10 30.43 31.74
CA LYS A 176 -16.17 29.36 31.41
C LYS A 176 -14.74 29.88 31.65
N VAL A 177 -14.02 29.28 32.60
CA VAL A 177 -12.58 29.49 32.77
C VAL A 177 -11.96 29.21 31.39
N LYS A 178 -11.46 30.24 30.70
CA LYS A 178 -10.76 30.06 29.43
C LYS A 178 -9.45 29.33 29.76
N GLN A 179 -9.37 28.07 29.37
CA GLN A 179 -8.14 27.29 29.39
C GLN A 179 -7.19 27.88 28.33
N ASP A 180 -5.88 27.88 28.61
CA ASP A 180 -4.87 28.27 27.62
C ASP A 180 -5.07 27.45 26.33
N MET A 181 -5.19 28.14 25.20
CA MET A 181 -5.41 27.50 23.91
C MET A 181 -4.31 27.86 22.92
N VAL A 182 -3.87 26.84 22.19
CA VAL A 182 -2.96 26.99 21.07
C VAL A 182 -3.70 27.66 19.92
N VAL A 183 -3.24 28.86 19.52
CA VAL A 183 -3.85 29.64 18.43
C VAL A 183 -3.11 29.45 17.12
N SER A 184 -1.79 29.30 17.17
CA SER A 184 -1.01 29.07 15.95
C SER A 184 0.19 28.16 16.20
N PHE A 185 0.45 27.28 15.25
CA PHE A 185 1.64 26.43 15.23
C PHE A 185 2.38 26.58 13.90
N PRO A 186 3.27 27.58 13.77
CA PRO A 186 3.94 27.93 12.52
C PRO A 186 4.64 26.75 11.83
N LEU A 187 5.36 25.92 12.61
CA LEU A 187 6.06 24.75 12.08
C LEU A 187 5.11 23.79 11.36
N TYR A 188 3.95 23.51 11.97
CA TYR A 188 2.95 22.63 11.37
C TYR A 188 2.26 23.29 10.17
N SER A 189 1.73 24.51 10.35
CA SER A 189 0.96 25.19 9.30
C SER A 189 1.78 25.52 8.05
N GLU A 190 3.05 25.92 8.19
CA GLU A 190 3.92 26.18 7.04
C GLU A 190 4.37 24.88 6.36
N ALA A 191 4.63 23.80 7.12
CA ALA A 191 4.98 22.50 6.55
C ALA A 191 3.85 21.95 5.67
N LEU A 192 2.59 22.08 6.11
CA LEU A 192 1.43 21.55 5.37
C LEU A 192 1.22 22.20 4.00
N LYS A 193 1.71 23.43 3.76
CA LYS A 193 1.67 24.06 2.44
C LYS A 193 2.44 23.27 1.37
N PHE A 194 3.41 22.46 1.80
CA PHE A 194 4.24 21.61 0.93
C PHE A 194 3.79 20.16 0.90
N ALA A 195 2.69 19.81 1.58
CA ALA A 195 2.24 18.41 1.65
C ALA A 195 1.88 17.81 0.27
N ARG A 196 1.46 18.66 -0.69
CA ARG A 196 1.13 18.28 -2.08
C ARG A 196 2.20 18.73 -3.10
N ASN A 197 3.46 18.90 -2.67
CA ASN A 197 4.54 19.27 -3.58
C ASN A 197 4.85 18.14 -4.59
N GLU A 198 5.23 18.48 -5.82
CA GLU A 198 5.56 17.48 -6.86
C GLU A 198 6.81 16.64 -6.52
N GLU A 199 7.75 17.20 -5.76
CA GLU A 199 8.98 16.50 -5.36
C GLU A 199 8.73 15.54 -4.20
N LYS A 200 8.89 14.23 -4.45
CA LYS A 200 8.73 13.18 -3.43
C LYS A 200 9.63 13.38 -2.20
N MET A 201 10.83 13.91 -2.38
CA MET A 201 11.75 14.17 -1.25
C MET A 201 11.22 15.25 -0.30
N ILE A 202 10.56 16.28 -0.85
CA ILE A 202 9.88 17.30 -0.05
C ILE A 202 8.72 16.65 0.70
N GLN A 203 7.88 15.86 0.02
CA GLN A 203 6.76 15.15 0.68
C GLN A 203 7.25 14.26 1.83
N ILE A 204 8.33 13.49 1.65
CA ILE A 204 8.93 12.65 2.70
C ILE A 204 9.38 13.50 3.89
N ALA A 205 10.02 14.64 3.64
CA ALA A 205 10.44 15.55 4.70
C ALA A 205 9.24 16.12 5.47
N ILE A 206 8.17 16.53 4.78
CA ILE A 206 6.94 17.04 5.41
C ILE A 206 6.21 15.94 6.20
N ARG A 207 6.13 14.72 5.68
CA ARG A 207 5.58 13.56 6.42
C ARG A 207 6.38 13.27 7.69
N ALA A 208 7.72 13.40 7.65
CA ALA A 208 8.53 13.29 8.85
C ALA A 208 8.24 14.42 9.86
N VAL A 209 8.02 15.66 9.39
CA VAL A 209 7.63 16.79 10.26
C VAL A 209 6.30 16.51 10.95
N THR A 210 5.27 16.10 10.21
CA THR A 210 3.94 15.82 10.78
C THR A 210 3.99 14.66 11.78
N LEU A 211 4.69 13.56 11.46
CA LEU A 211 4.87 12.43 12.39
C LEU A 211 5.61 12.84 13.67
N ASN A 212 6.67 13.66 13.56
CA ASN A 212 7.38 14.17 14.74
C ASN A 212 6.47 15.06 15.61
N VAL A 213 5.65 15.91 14.98
CA VAL A 213 4.65 16.72 15.68
C VAL A 213 3.62 15.85 16.39
N TYR A 214 3.09 14.82 15.73
CA TYR A 214 2.10 13.91 16.31
C TYR A 214 2.69 13.06 17.45
N ASN A 215 3.98 12.70 17.38
CA ASN A 215 4.65 11.96 18.44
C ASN A 215 4.94 12.83 19.67
N ALA A 216 5.24 14.12 19.46
CA ALA A 216 5.54 15.08 20.52
C ALA A 216 4.30 15.79 21.11
N CYS A 217 3.10 15.55 20.58
CA CYS A 217 1.91 16.31 20.97
C CYS A 217 1.44 16.01 22.41
N ASP A 218 0.93 17.06 23.06
CA ASP A 218 0.22 17.03 24.34
C ASP A 218 -1.28 17.34 24.12
N ASP A 219 -2.07 17.39 25.20
CA ASP A 219 -3.52 17.63 25.11
C ASP A 219 -3.87 18.97 24.44
N MET A 220 -3.06 20.01 24.63
CA MET A 220 -3.30 21.34 24.05
C MET A 220 -3.03 21.36 22.55
N VAL A 221 -1.90 20.78 22.12
CA VAL A 221 -1.57 20.65 20.71
C VAL A 221 -2.52 19.68 20.01
N LEU A 222 -2.93 18.59 20.68
CA LEU A 222 -3.93 17.66 20.17
C LEU A 222 -5.27 18.36 19.91
N ALA A 223 -5.72 19.23 20.82
CA ALA A 223 -6.93 20.03 20.62
C ALA A 223 -6.81 20.93 19.39
N PHE A 224 -5.65 21.55 19.16
CA PHE A 224 -5.39 22.34 17.95
C PHE A 224 -5.44 21.46 16.68
N LEU A 225 -4.73 20.31 16.68
CA LEU A 225 -4.65 19.41 15.51
C LEU A 225 -6.00 18.79 15.13
N THR A 226 -6.89 18.58 16.10
CA THR A 226 -8.23 18.00 15.89
C THR A 226 -9.30 19.05 15.54
N THR A 227 -8.96 20.34 15.56
CA THR A 227 -9.89 21.44 15.24
C THR A 227 -9.57 22.04 13.86
N PRO A 228 -10.59 22.42 13.06
CA PRO A 228 -10.36 23.13 11.81
C PRO A 228 -9.65 24.48 12.05
N PRO A 229 -8.70 24.89 11.18
CA PRO A 229 -8.35 24.30 9.89
C PRO A 229 -7.31 23.17 9.95
N ALA A 230 -6.63 22.94 11.08
CA ALA A 230 -5.53 21.98 11.16
C ALA A 230 -5.99 20.52 10.92
N SER A 231 -7.22 20.20 11.31
CA SER A 231 -7.84 18.88 11.10
C SER A 231 -8.18 18.58 9.63
N GLU A 232 -8.33 19.61 8.78
CA GLU A 232 -8.70 19.44 7.36
C GLU A 232 -7.62 18.67 6.58
N TYR A 233 -6.37 18.72 7.06
CA TYR A 233 -5.27 17.96 6.49
C TYR A 233 -5.54 16.45 6.44
N PHE A 234 -6.17 15.87 7.47
CA PHE A 234 -6.49 14.43 7.50
C PHE A 234 -7.53 14.07 6.44
N SER A 235 -8.57 14.90 6.27
CA SER A 235 -9.53 14.73 5.18
C SER A 235 -8.86 14.89 3.81
N ASP A 236 -7.99 15.88 3.67
CA ASP A 236 -7.26 16.17 2.42
C ASP A 236 -6.33 15.04 2.00
N LEU A 237 -5.71 14.35 2.95
CA LEU A 237 -4.87 13.17 2.70
C LEU A 237 -5.69 12.02 2.11
N VAL A 238 -6.81 11.70 2.74
CA VAL A 238 -7.66 10.59 2.29
C VAL A 238 -8.35 10.92 0.97
N LEU A 239 -8.78 12.16 0.76
CA LEU A 239 -9.33 12.61 -0.52
C LEU A 239 -8.29 12.54 -1.63
N HIS A 240 -7.04 12.92 -1.36
CA HIS A 240 -5.97 12.77 -2.33
C HIS A 240 -5.73 11.30 -2.73
N LEU A 241 -5.70 10.39 -1.76
CA LEU A 241 -5.60 8.96 -2.04
C LEU A 241 -6.79 8.46 -2.87
N ARG A 242 -8.00 8.94 -2.57
CA ARG A 242 -9.21 8.61 -3.34
C ARG A 242 -9.08 9.08 -4.79
N ASP A 243 -8.58 10.29 -5.02
CA ASP A 243 -8.35 10.84 -6.36
C ASP A 243 -7.29 10.03 -7.13
N GLN A 244 -6.21 9.62 -6.46
CA GLN A 244 -5.22 8.70 -7.06
C GLN A 244 -5.87 7.36 -7.44
N CYS A 245 -6.73 6.80 -6.58
CA CYS A 245 -7.44 5.55 -6.86
C CYS A 245 -8.43 5.70 -8.04
N LEU A 246 -9.07 6.86 -8.19
CA LEU A 246 -9.92 7.17 -9.36
C LEU A 246 -9.11 7.30 -10.65
N HIS A 247 -7.96 7.97 -10.59
CA HIS A 247 -7.05 8.05 -11.74
C HIS A 247 -6.52 6.67 -12.15
N PHE A 248 -6.15 5.87 -11.15
CA PHE A 248 -5.74 4.48 -11.34
C PHE A 248 -6.85 3.64 -11.98
N ASP A 249 -8.11 3.80 -11.54
CA ASP A 249 -9.25 3.13 -12.16
C ASP A 249 -9.48 3.52 -13.63
N SER A 250 -9.33 4.80 -13.94
CA SER A 250 -9.36 5.29 -15.32
C SER A 250 -8.26 4.65 -16.18
N LEU A 251 -7.05 4.51 -15.63
CA LEU A 251 -5.94 3.80 -16.28
C LEU A 251 -6.32 2.35 -16.54
N VAL A 252 -6.79 1.60 -15.52
CA VAL A 252 -7.24 0.21 -15.67
C VAL A 252 -8.26 0.06 -16.79
N ARG A 253 -9.28 0.93 -16.84
CA ARG A 253 -10.28 0.90 -17.90
C ARG A 253 -9.69 1.13 -19.28
N THR A 254 -8.74 2.07 -19.41
CA THR A 254 -8.07 2.35 -20.69
C THR A 254 -7.18 1.18 -21.13
N THR A 255 -6.63 0.42 -20.17
CA THR A 255 -5.82 -0.77 -20.47
C THR A 255 -6.61 -1.91 -21.08
N MET A 256 -7.92 -2.00 -20.80
CA MET A 256 -8.81 -3.02 -21.38
C MET A 256 -8.93 -2.87 -22.91
N ASP A 257 -8.72 -1.66 -23.44
CA ASP A 257 -8.85 -1.35 -24.87
C ASP A 257 -7.53 -1.50 -25.65
N SER A 258 -6.36 -1.33 -25.00
CA SER A 258 -5.05 -1.54 -25.63
C SER A 258 -3.92 -1.77 -24.60
N CYS A 259 -3.38 -2.98 -24.53
CA CYS A 259 -2.30 -3.28 -23.59
C CYS A 259 -0.92 -2.95 -24.17
N THR A 260 -0.23 -1.96 -23.61
CA THR A 260 1.18 -1.63 -23.93
C THR A 260 2.09 -1.83 -22.72
N ARG A 261 3.38 -2.08 -22.95
CA ARG A 261 4.40 -2.16 -21.88
C ARG A 261 4.44 -0.87 -21.04
N GLU A 262 4.18 0.27 -21.67
CA GLU A 262 4.15 1.58 -21.02
C GLU A 262 3.02 1.68 -20.00
N ILE A 263 1.82 1.26 -20.39
CA ILE A 263 0.64 1.20 -19.53
C ILE A 263 0.87 0.30 -18.29
N ARG A 264 1.57 -0.82 -18.46
CA ARG A 264 1.93 -1.72 -17.34
C ARG A 264 2.87 -1.03 -16.34
N ASN A 265 3.85 -0.28 -16.82
CA ASN A 265 4.74 0.49 -15.95
C ASN A 265 3.96 1.57 -15.19
N GLN A 266 3.02 2.25 -15.86
CA GLN A 266 2.16 3.25 -15.23
C GLN A 266 1.25 2.64 -14.16
N LEU A 267 0.71 1.44 -14.40
CA LEU A 267 -0.08 0.69 -13.40
C LEU A 267 0.75 0.34 -12.17
N GLN A 268 1.99 -0.13 -12.36
CA GLN A 268 2.90 -0.41 -11.25
C GLN A 268 3.22 0.86 -10.45
N MET A 269 3.53 1.96 -11.14
CA MET A 269 3.81 3.24 -10.48
C MET A 269 2.59 3.75 -9.69
N GLY A 270 1.38 3.63 -10.25
CA GLY A 270 0.14 3.99 -9.55
C GLY A 270 -0.10 3.14 -8.30
N THR A 271 0.17 1.84 -8.39
CA THR A 271 0.12 0.90 -7.26
C THR A 271 1.08 1.31 -6.14
N ASP A 272 2.33 1.62 -6.48
CA ASP A 272 3.34 2.04 -5.51
C ASP A 272 2.96 3.35 -4.80
N LEU A 273 2.33 4.30 -5.51
CA LEU A 273 1.85 5.56 -4.92
C LEU A 273 0.76 5.31 -3.87
N VAL A 274 -0.27 4.52 -4.21
CA VAL A 274 -1.36 4.16 -3.29
C VAL A 274 -0.79 3.47 -2.04
N VAL A 275 0.13 2.52 -2.22
CA VAL A 275 0.74 1.78 -1.11
C VAL A 275 1.56 2.70 -0.20
N ASN A 276 2.34 3.63 -0.76
CA ASN A 276 3.12 4.58 0.04
C ASN A 276 2.24 5.48 0.93
N ASP A 277 1.08 5.89 0.43
CA ASP A 277 0.13 6.71 1.20
C ASP A 277 -0.54 5.88 2.31
N LEU A 278 -0.87 4.62 2.05
CA LEU A 278 -1.38 3.70 3.07
C LEU A 278 -0.35 3.44 4.18
N TYR A 279 0.94 3.32 3.86
CA TYR A 279 1.99 3.20 4.89
C TYR A 279 2.06 4.44 5.77
N TYR A 280 1.97 5.63 5.18
CA TYR A 280 1.93 6.87 5.95
C TYR A 280 0.68 6.94 6.86
N PHE A 281 -0.47 6.46 6.40
CA PHE A 281 -1.68 6.38 7.23
C PHE A 281 -1.47 5.43 8.41
N ASN A 282 -0.86 4.27 8.17
CA ASN A 282 -0.50 3.31 9.21
C ASN A 282 0.49 3.91 10.22
N ASP A 283 1.47 4.68 9.76
CA ASP A 283 2.44 5.34 10.64
C ASP A 283 1.75 6.34 11.57
N ILE A 284 0.77 7.12 11.09
CA ILE A 284 -0.05 8.02 11.91
C ILE A 284 -0.82 7.24 12.98
N LEU A 285 -1.43 6.11 12.60
CA LEU A 285 -2.22 5.28 13.52
C LEU A 285 -1.36 4.62 14.60
N LYS A 286 -0.13 4.24 14.27
CA LYS A 286 0.83 3.58 15.17
C LYS A 286 1.43 4.49 16.24
N ILE A 287 1.27 5.80 16.14
CA ILE A 287 1.71 6.76 17.18
C ILE A 287 0.98 6.51 18.51
N GLY A 288 -0.24 5.98 18.47
CA GLY A 288 -0.98 5.60 19.67
C GLY A 288 -1.67 6.78 20.38
N GLN A 289 -1.88 7.90 19.70
CA GLN A 289 -2.65 9.04 20.20
C GLN A 289 -4.13 8.88 19.83
N PRO A 290 -5.04 8.59 20.79
CA PRO A 290 -6.40 8.15 20.48
C PRO A 290 -7.21 9.18 19.70
N GLY A 291 -7.02 10.47 19.96
CA GLY A 291 -7.71 11.55 19.23
C GLY A 291 -7.33 11.62 17.75
N LEU A 292 -6.04 11.46 17.43
CA LEU A 292 -5.55 11.47 16.05
C LEU A 292 -5.93 10.17 15.33
N SER A 293 -5.74 9.03 15.99
CA SER A 293 -6.06 7.73 15.40
C SER A 293 -7.53 7.65 15.02
N ARG A 294 -8.41 8.09 15.91
CA ARG A 294 -9.84 8.17 15.64
C ARG A 294 -10.16 9.08 14.46
N LEU A 295 -9.61 10.30 14.44
CA LEU A 295 -9.85 11.26 13.34
C LEU A 295 -9.40 10.68 12.00
N MET A 296 -8.27 9.97 11.98
CA MET A 296 -7.75 9.35 10.78
C MET A 296 -8.64 8.18 10.31
N ILE A 297 -9.04 7.29 11.22
CA ILE A 297 -9.95 6.16 10.92
C ILE A 297 -11.29 6.69 10.39
N GLU A 298 -11.84 7.75 10.99
CA GLU A 298 -13.08 8.38 10.55
C GLU A 298 -12.99 8.86 9.10
N ASN A 299 -11.90 9.56 8.75
CA ASN A 299 -11.69 10.05 7.39
C ASN A 299 -11.46 8.90 6.39
N ILE A 300 -10.64 7.90 6.75
CA ILE A 300 -10.44 6.70 5.92
C ILE A 300 -11.78 6.02 5.66
N PHE A 301 -12.57 5.79 6.72
CA PHE A 301 -13.82 5.09 6.60
C PHE A 301 -14.83 5.87 5.74
N ARG A 302 -15.00 7.17 6.01
CA ARG A 302 -15.98 8.03 5.34
C ARG A 302 -15.64 8.34 3.88
N SER A 303 -14.36 8.61 3.59
CA SER A 303 -13.93 9.13 2.29
C SER A 303 -13.35 8.07 1.36
N LEU A 304 -12.89 6.92 1.90
CA LEU A 304 -12.31 5.83 1.11
C LEU A 304 -13.15 4.54 1.19
N VAL A 305 -13.42 4.02 2.39
CA VAL A 305 -14.09 2.71 2.56
C VAL A 305 -15.55 2.75 2.12
N LEU A 306 -16.36 3.66 2.67
CA LEU A 306 -17.79 3.74 2.31
C LEU A 306 -17.97 3.99 0.80
N PRO A 307 -17.27 4.95 0.17
CA PRO A 307 -17.37 5.16 -1.27
C PRO A 307 -16.83 4.01 -2.12
N ALA A 308 -15.97 3.14 -1.60
CA ALA A 308 -15.49 1.95 -2.32
C ALA A 308 -16.41 0.73 -2.11
N LEU A 309 -17.13 0.65 -0.98
CA LEU A 309 -18.16 -0.36 -0.73
C LEU A 309 -19.50 -0.04 -1.41
N LEU A 310 -19.75 1.21 -1.79
CA LEU A 310 -20.94 1.65 -2.54
C LEU A 310 -20.99 1.22 -4.03
N PRO A 311 -19.93 1.31 -4.86
CA PRO A 311 -19.91 0.88 -6.27
C PRO A 311 -19.92 -0.64 -6.45
N LEU A 312 -19.85 -1.40 -5.35
CA LEU A 312 -20.30 -2.79 -5.35
C LEU A 312 -21.81 -2.90 -5.68
N GLN A 313 -22.54 -1.77 -5.72
CA GLN A 313 -24.00 -1.66 -5.79
C GLN A 313 -24.54 -0.66 -6.83
N SER A 314 -23.85 -0.36 -7.93
CA SER A 314 -24.43 0.44 -9.02
C SER A 314 -23.97 -0.02 -10.39
N SER A 315 -24.92 -0.38 -11.26
CA SER A 315 -24.68 -0.55 -12.69
C SER A 315 -24.47 0.83 -13.33
N GLU A 316 -23.26 1.03 -13.84
CA GLU A 316 -22.81 2.05 -14.79
C GLU A 316 -23.03 3.56 -14.50
N ASN A 317 -21.94 4.29 -14.75
CA ASN A 317 -21.87 5.73 -15.01
C ASN A 317 -22.16 6.67 -13.85
N PHE A 318 -21.11 7.16 -13.16
CA PHE A 318 -20.85 8.59 -12.85
C PHE A 318 -19.66 8.68 -11.90
N GLY A 319 -18.43 8.79 -12.44
CA GLY A 319 -17.23 9.09 -11.64
C GLY A 319 -16.90 8.12 -10.49
N SER A 320 -17.53 6.94 -10.44
CA SER A 320 -17.35 5.90 -9.44
C SER A 320 -16.25 4.94 -9.89
N GLN A 321 -15.34 4.60 -8.96
CA GLN A 321 -14.31 3.58 -9.16
C GLN A 321 -14.97 2.25 -9.56
N SER A 322 -14.36 1.48 -10.46
CA SER A 322 -14.82 0.12 -10.75
C SER A 322 -14.85 -0.73 -9.49
N SER A 323 -15.75 -1.71 -9.45
CA SER A 323 -15.87 -2.62 -8.29
C SER A 323 -14.57 -3.38 -8.04
N ILE A 324 -13.80 -3.69 -9.09
CA ILE A 324 -12.53 -4.43 -8.98
C ILE A 324 -11.44 -3.55 -8.33
N THR A 325 -11.25 -2.31 -8.79
CA THR A 325 -10.26 -1.40 -8.18
C THR A 325 -10.62 -1.04 -6.75
N SER A 326 -11.90 -0.80 -6.48
CA SER A 326 -12.42 -0.55 -5.14
C SER A 326 -12.07 -1.69 -4.17
N LEU A 327 -12.32 -2.95 -4.58
CA LEU A 327 -11.98 -4.13 -3.78
C LEU A 327 -10.47 -4.28 -3.60
N CYS A 328 -9.67 -4.04 -4.64
CA CYS A 328 -8.21 -4.09 -4.55
C CYS A 328 -7.66 -3.07 -3.56
N VAL A 329 -8.16 -1.83 -3.60
CA VAL A 329 -7.76 -0.75 -2.69
C VAL A 329 -8.14 -1.09 -1.25
N ILE A 330 -9.35 -1.61 -1.00
CA ILE A 330 -9.75 -2.06 0.35
C ILE A 330 -8.90 -3.24 0.81
N CYS A 331 -8.61 -4.22 -0.05
CA CYS A 331 -7.71 -5.32 0.30
C CYS A 331 -6.34 -4.80 0.72
N ARG A 332 -5.78 -3.86 -0.03
CA ARG A 332 -4.50 -3.23 0.31
C ARG A 332 -4.55 -2.42 1.59
N LEU A 333 -5.64 -1.69 1.82
CA LEU A 333 -5.87 -0.99 3.08
C LEU A 333 -5.82 -1.97 4.26
N LEU A 334 -6.53 -3.09 4.18
CA LEU A 334 -6.55 -4.14 5.22
C LEU A 334 -5.22 -4.87 5.38
N GLN A 335 -4.39 -4.95 4.35
CA GLN A 335 -3.05 -5.57 4.44
C GLN A 335 -2.02 -4.65 5.08
N VAL A 336 -2.14 -3.33 4.89
CA VAL A 336 -1.14 -2.35 5.31
C VAL A 336 -1.50 -1.72 6.66
N VAL A 337 -2.76 -1.37 6.86
CA VAL A 337 -3.23 -0.62 8.03
C VAL A 337 -3.69 -1.57 9.12
N ASP A 338 -2.93 -1.58 10.22
CA ASP A 338 -3.28 -2.30 11.44
C ASP A 338 -4.28 -1.47 12.25
N GLY A 339 -5.34 -2.08 12.77
CA GLY A 339 -6.34 -1.34 13.54
C GLY A 339 -7.66 -2.08 13.71
N ARG A 340 -7.90 -2.56 14.92
CA ARG A 340 -9.16 -3.24 15.32
C ARG A 340 -10.40 -2.45 14.93
N GLU A 341 -10.41 -1.15 15.20
CA GLU A 341 -11.55 -0.28 14.90
C GLU A 341 -11.85 -0.21 13.39
N LEU A 342 -10.83 0.00 12.55
CA LEU A 342 -11.00 0.08 11.10
C LEU A 342 -11.46 -1.25 10.50
N VAL A 343 -10.79 -2.34 10.87
CA VAL A 343 -11.08 -3.69 10.37
C VAL A 343 -12.51 -4.12 10.74
N ASN A 344 -12.89 -3.92 12.01
CA ASN A 344 -14.25 -4.22 12.44
C ASN A 344 -15.28 -3.32 11.75
N SER A 345 -14.97 -2.04 11.52
CA SER A 345 -15.86 -1.13 10.79
C SER A 345 -16.09 -1.58 9.34
N VAL A 346 -15.04 -2.03 8.65
CA VAL A 346 -15.13 -2.60 7.29
C VAL A 346 -15.98 -3.88 7.30
N ALA A 347 -15.74 -4.77 8.26
CA ALA A 347 -16.51 -6.01 8.45
C ALA A 347 -17.99 -5.74 8.70
N ILE A 348 -18.32 -4.80 9.59
CA ILE A 348 -19.70 -4.41 9.88
C ILE A 348 -20.37 -3.81 8.64
N ALA A 349 -19.68 -2.92 7.93
CA ALA A 349 -20.22 -2.32 6.71
C ALA A 349 -20.55 -3.40 5.65
N LEU A 350 -19.66 -4.37 5.48
CA LEU A 350 -19.87 -5.52 4.60
C LEU A 350 -21.03 -6.41 5.06
N LEU A 351 -21.12 -6.74 6.34
CA LEU A 351 -22.21 -7.55 6.89
C LEU A 351 -23.55 -6.83 6.74
N CYS A 352 -23.63 -5.56 7.09
CA CYS A 352 -24.81 -4.73 6.81
C CYS A 352 -25.16 -4.78 5.32
N SER A 353 -24.14 -4.72 4.45
CA SER A 353 -24.26 -4.83 3.01
C SER A 353 -24.92 -6.13 2.56
N TYR A 354 -24.41 -7.25 3.07
CA TYR A 354 -24.88 -8.61 2.81
C TYR A 354 -26.29 -8.86 3.35
N MET A 355 -26.56 -8.52 4.62
CA MET A 355 -27.85 -8.79 5.25
C MET A 355 -29.01 -8.11 4.53
N PHE A 356 -28.80 -6.87 4.08
CA PHE A 356 -29.80 -6.14 3.30
C PHE A 356 -30.05 -6.78 1.91
N SER A 357 -28.98 -7.24 1.25
CA SER A 357 -29.07 -7.94 -0.03
C SER A 357 -29.79 -9.29 0.14
N PHE A 358 -29.51 -10.01 1.22
CA PHE A 358 -30.18 -11.26 1.56
C PHE A 358 -31.68 -11.03 1.78
N ALA A 359 -32.06 -10.03 2.58
CA ALA A 359 -33.45 -9.65 2.81
C ALA A 359 -34.18 -9.33 1.49
N ARG A 360 -33.59 -8.51 0.62
CA ARG A 360 -34.16 -8.21 -0.71
C ARG A 360 -34.39 -9.47 -1.55
N SER A 361 -33.42 -10.38 -1.60
CA SER A 361 -33.53 -11.62 -2.39
C SER A 361 -34.65 -12.57 -1.90
N THR A 362 -35.03 -12.47 -0.63
CA THR A 362 -36.16 -13.24 -0.06
C THR A 362 -37.50 -12.60 -0.37
N ILE A 363 -37.56 -11.26 -0.44
CA ILE A 363 -38.76 -10.49 -0.79
C ILE A 363 -39.14 -10.74 -2.26
N GLU A 364 -38.15 -10.78 -3.16
CA GLU A 364 -38.37 -11.02 -4.61
C GLU A 364 -38.86 -12.44 -4.93
N LYS A 365 -38.73 -13.39 -4.00
CA LYS A 365 -39.18 -14.79 -4.17
C LYS A 365 -40.54 -15.09 -3.50
N GLY A 366 -41.08 -14.18 -2.70
CA GLY A 366 -42.31 -14.38 -1.93
C GLY A 366 -43.56 -13.85 -2.63
N ASP A 367 -44.12 -14.62 -3.57
CA ASP A 367 -45.28 -14.24 -4.40
C ASP A 367 -46.64 -14.57 -3.74
N SER A 368 -46.85 -14.21 -2.47
CA SER A 368 -48.16 -14.38 -1.79
C SER A 368 -48.47 -13.27 -0.79
N ASP A 369 -49.72 -12.78 -0.81
CA ASP A 369 -50.27 -11.62 -0.07
C ASP A 369 -50.06 -11.59 1.46
N GLU A 370 -49.53 -12.65 2.09
CA GLU A 370 -49.08 -12.63 3.50
C GLU A 370 -47.68 -12.00 3.69
N GLY A 371 -46.93 -11.76 2.61
CA GLY A 371 -45.56 -11.24 2.64
C GLY A 371 -45.42 -9.76 3.04
N ALA A 372 -46.49 -8.95 2.98
CA ALA A 372 -46.43 -7.52 3.25
C ALA A 372 -46.27 -7.18 4.74
N MET A 373 -46.81 -8.01 5.65
CA MET A 373 -46.72 -7.80 7.09
C MET A 373 -45.40 -8.34 7.66
N ILE A 374 -44.89 -9.44 7.10
CA ILE A 374 -43.54 -9.96 7.34
C ILE A 374 -42.46 -8.94 6.89
N ASN A 375 -42.76 -8.12 5.89
CA ASN A 375 -41.82 -7.16 5.28
C ASN A 375 -41.33 -6.05 6.22
N VAL A 376 -42.19 -5.57 7.12
CA VAL A 376 -41.85 -4.49 8.06
C VAL A 376 -41.22 -5.05 9.33
N ASP A 377 -41.75 -6.16 9.85
CA ASP A 377 -41.24 -6.78 11.07
C ASP A 377 -39.85 -7.39 10.87
N THR A 378 -39.56 -7.99 9.71
CA THR A 378 -38.22 -8.54 9.44
C THR A 378 -37.18 -7.42 9.33
N VAL A 379 -37.47 -6.32 8.62
CA VAL A 379 -36.59 -5.14 8.49
C VAL A 379 -36.42 -4.41 9.83
N ASN A 380 -37.48 -4.33 10.64
CA ASN A 380 -37.40 -3.74 11.99
C ASN A 380 -36.59 -4.63 12.95
N HIS A 381 -36.75 -5.96 12.91
CA HIS A 381 -35.89 -6.88 13.68
C HIS A 381 -34.44 -6.87 13.18
N PHE A 382 -34.18 -6.66 11.88
CA PHE A 382 -32.83 -6.42 11.38
C PHE A 382 -32.23 -5.13 11.94
N ALA A 383 -33.02 -4.05 12.00
CA ALA A 383 -32.60 -2.79 12.59
C ALA A 383 -32.36 -2.93 14.11
N GLU A 384 -33.21 -3.67 14.83
CA GLU A 384 -33.03 -4.00 16.25
C GLU A 384 -31.79 -4.87 16.49
N TYR A 385 -31.50 -5.86 15.65
CA TYR A 385 -30.29 -6.68 15.75
C TYR A 385 -29.01 -5.90 15.40
N LEU A 386 -29.06 -4.99 14.43
CA LEU A 386 -27.95 -4.05 14.17
C LEU A 386 -27.75 -3.09 15.36
N ILE A 387 -28.82 -2.77 16.09
CA ILE A 387 -28.79 -2.01 17.35
C ILE A 387 -28.18 -2.85 18.49
N ASP A 388 -28.46 -4.14 18.57
CA ASP A 388 -27.86 -5.07 19.55
C ASP A 388 -26.37 -5.33 19.26
N ILE A 389 -25.99 -5.51 18.00
CA ILE A 389 -24.58 -5.51 17.56
C ILE A 389 -23.92 -4.17 17.96
N LYS A 390 -24.64 -3.06 17.84
CA LYS A 390 -24.21 -1.74 18.31
C LYS A 390 -23.95 -1.74 19.83
N GLU A 391 -24.78 -2.37 20.67
CA GLU A 391 -24.52 -2.46 22.12
C GLU A 391 -23.35 -3.38 22.48
N VAL A 392 -23.12 -4.44 21.71
CA VAL A 392 -21.95 -5.34 21.85
C VAL A 392 -20.64 -4.64 21.43
N ILE A 393 -20.69 -3.71 20.48
CA ILE A 393 -19.51 -3.00 19.95
C ILE A 393 -19.13 -1.75 20.74
N VAL A 394 -20.10 -1.07 21.39
CA VAL A 394 -19.89 0.19 22.14
C VAL A 394 -18.69 0.16 23.12
N PRO A 395 -18.40 -0.93 23.85
CA PRO A 395 -17.23 -0.99 24.73
C PRO A 395 -15.87 -1.04 23.99
N PHE A 396 -15.84 -1.41 22.71
CA PHE A 396 -14.60 -1.64 21.94
C PHE A 396 -14.06 -0.38 21.25
N LEU A 397 -14.88 0.67 21.12
CA LEU A 397 -14.49 2.01 20.68
C LEU A 397 -14.11 2.91 21.88
N GLU A 398 -14.21 2.38 23.10
CA GLU A 398 -13.87 3.08 24.33
C GLU A 398 -12.49 2.65 24.83
N ALA A 399 -11.44 3.36 24.41
CA ALA A 399 -10.22 3.37 25.21
C ALA A 399 -10.53 4.03 26.56
N GLU A 400 -10.27 3.31 27.66
CA GLU A 400 -10.37 3.83 29.03
C GLU A 400 -9.61 5.16 29.16
N GLY A 401 -10.32 6.27 29.40
CA GLY A 401 -9.72 7.51 29.89
C GLY A 401 -10.12 8.82 29.23
N ALA A 402 -10.85 8.85 28.12
CA ALA A 402 -11.21 10.12 27.47
C ALA A 402 -12.63 10.59 27.84
N GLU A 403 -12.72 11.52 28.79
CA GLU A 403 -13.95 12.29 29.05
C GLU A 403 -14.30 13.20 27.85
N ASN A 404 -15.47 12.95 27.27
CA ASN A 404 -16.36 13.92 26.64
C ASN A 404 -15.97 14.73 25.38
N ILE A 405 -14.90 14.44 24.64
CA ILE A 405 -14.65 15.12 23.35
C ILE A 405 -14.88 14.18 22.16
N SER A 406 -16.09 14.31 21.59
CA SER A 406 -16.67 13.51 20.50
C SER A 406 -16.74 12.02 20.86
N LYS A 407 -17.87 11.46 21.30
CA LYS A 407 -18.05 9.99 21.42
C LYS A 407 -18.93 9.43 20.28
N THR A 408 -19.20 10.27 19.27
CA THR A 408 -20.41 10.20 18.45
C THR A 408 -20.20 10.05 16.94
N ASN A 409 -18.98 10.13 16.41
CA ASN A 409 -18.82 10.42 14.98
C ASN A 409 -18.71 9.18 14.08
N LEU A 410 -17.83 8.22 14.36
CA LEU A 410 -17.73 7.00 13.53
C LEU A 410 -18.98 6.13 13.65
N PHE A 411 -19.53 6.03 14.86
CA PHE A 411 -20.85 5.46 15.11
C PHE A 411 -21.96 6.25 14.40
N GLY A 412 -21.90 7.59 14.42
CA GLY A 412 -22.81 8.45 13.68
C GLY A 412 -22.76 8.20 12.17
N ILE A 413 -21.56 8.00 11.60
CA ILE A 413 -21.34 7.71 10.18
C ILE A 413 -21.86 6.31 9.82
N LEU A 414 -21.60 5.30 10.65
CA LEU A 414 -22.17 3.96 10.46
C LEU A 414 -23.70 3.98 10.57
N SER A 415 -24.24 4.68 11.57
CA SER A 415 -25.68 4.87 11.74
C SER A 415 -26.30 5.65 10.58
N GLU A 416 -25.62 6.67 10.07
CA GLU A 416 -26.03 7.46 8.90
C GLU A 416 -25.99 6.61 7.63
N TYR A 417 -24.94 5.80 7.44
CA TYR A 417 -24.82 4.84 6.35
C TYR A 417 -25.94 3.80 6.37
N ILE A 418 -26.23 3.21 7.55
CA ILE A 418 -27.34 2.27 7.74
C ILE A 418 -28.67 2.96 7.49
N SER A 419 -28.89 4.18 8.03
CA SER A 419 -30.14 4.95 7.86
C SER A 419 -30.40 5.36 6.42
N CYS A 420 -29.35 5.74 5.67
CA CYS A 420 -29.42 6.00 4.24
C CYS A 420 -29.86 4.76 3.45
N ARG A 421 -29.60 3.57 3.98
CA ARG A 421 -29.92 2.29 3.34
C ARG A 421 -31.31 1.78 3.73
N THR A 422 -31.80 2.10 4.92
CA THR A 422 -33.17 1.79 5.38
C THR A 422 -34.22 2.79 4.91
N GLY A 423 -33.82 3.90 4.28
CA GLY A 423 -34.73 4.88 3.67
C GLY A 423 -35.46 5.81 4.64
N THR A 424 -35.00 5.91 5.89
CA THR A 424 -35.71 6.64 6.98
C THR A 424 -35.17 8.05 7.25
N ALA A 425 -34.08 8.49 6.61
CA ALA A 425 -33.52 9.83 6.78
C ALA A 425 -33.16 10.49 5.44
N SER A 426 -33.63 11.72 5.22
CA SER A 426 -33.19 12.57 4.11
C SER A 426 -31.74 13.00 4.33
N CYS A 427 -30.78 12.29 3.74
CA CYS A 427 -29.36 12.66 3.74
C CYS A 427 -28.93 13.13 2.35
N LEU A 428 -27.87 13.96 2.28
CA LEU A 428 -27.23 14.60 1.11
C LEU A 428 -26.75 13.64 -0.02
N LEU A 429 -27.14 12.37 0.01
CA LEU A 429 -26.94 11.36 -1.04
C LEU A 429 -28.25 11.01 -1.81
N ASP A 430 -29.28 11.86 -1.70
CA ASP A 430 -30.67 11.65 -2.15
C ASP A 430 -30.89 11.67 -3.69
N LYS A 431 -29.93 11.20 -4.49
CA LYS A 431 -30.05 11.18 -5.97
C LYS A 431 -29.82 9.82 -6.64
N PHE A 432 -29.57 8.76 -5.90
CA PHE A 432 -29.13 7.49 -6.50
C PHE A 432 -30.22 6.41 -6.47
N SER A 433 -31.26 6.53 -7.30
CA SER A 433 -32.16 5.42 -7.61
C SER A 433 -31.81 4.81 -8.98
N VAL A 434 -30.91 3.83 -9.01
CA VAL A 434 -30.61 3.02 -10.21
C VAL A 434 -30.33 1.58 -9.77
N GLU A 435 -30.74 0.60 -10.58
CA GLU A 435 -30.57 -0.85 -10.41
C GLU A 435 -29.16 -1.22 -9.91
N ARG A 436 -29.13 -1.91 -8.76
CA ARG A 436 -27.94 -2.06 -7.92
C ARG A 436 -27.46 -3.52 -7.91
N ASN A 437 -26.17 -3.75 -8.20
CA ASN A 437 -25.54 -5.05 -8.00
C ASN A 437 -25.49 -5.36 -6.50
N ASP A 438 -26.19 -6.40 -6.06
CA ASP A 438 -26.23 -6.78 -4.66
C ASP A 438 -24.93 -7.51 -4.24
N VAL A 439 -24.54 -7.56 -2.95
CA VAL A 439 -23.34 -8.33 -2.52
C VAL A 439 -23.44 -9.81 -2.95
N LEU A 440 -24.67 -10.34 -2.96
CA LEU A 440 -24.97 -11.65 -3.52
C LEU A 440 -24.68 -11.74 -5.03
N SER A 441 -24.88 -10.66 -5.80
CA SER A 441 -24.54 -10.60 -7.23
C SER A 441 -23.03 -10.63 -7.50
N LEU A 442 -22.20 -10.23 -6.53
CA LEU A 442 -20.74 -10.30 -6.64
C LEU A 442 -20.22 -11.71 -6.35
N ILE A 443 -20.79 -12.37 -5.34
CA ILE A 443 -20.52 -13.79 -5.02
C ILE A 443 -20.95 -14.69 -6.19
N LEU A 444 -22.02 -14.30 -6.88
CA LEU A 444 -22.59 -15.02 -8.01
C LEU A 444 -22.22 -14.39 -9.35
N SER A 445 -21.20 -13.54 -9.39
CA SER A 445 -20.83 -12.82 -10.62
C SER A 445 -20.34 -13.79 -11.68
N GLU A 446 -20.81 -13.61 -12.92
CA GLU A 446 -20.26 -14.31 -14.08
C GLU A 446 -18.88 -13.77 -14.47
N ASN A 447 -18.54 -12.54 -14.03
CA ASN A 447 -17.21 -11.98 -14.24
C ASN A 447 -16.22 -12.52 -13.19
N ILE A 448 -15.31 -13.35 -13.67
CA ILE A 448 -14.31 -14.04 -12.85
C ILE A 448 -13.39 -13.07 -12.12
N SER A 449 -13.04 -11.94 -12.74
CA SER A 449 -12.18 -10.93 -12.13
C SER A 449 -12.85 -10.28 -10.91
N ILE A 450 -14.15 -10.01 -11.01
CA ILE A 450 -14.95 -9.46 -9.90
C ILE A 450 -15.11 -10.50 -8.79
N LEU A 451 -15.46 -11.75 -9.16
CA LEU A 451 -15.58 -12.86 -8.21
C LEU A 451 -14.27 -13.08 -7.45
N LEU A 452 -13.15 -13.12 -8.16
CA LEU A 452 -11.83 -13.35 -7.57
C LEU A 452 -11.40 -12.19 -6.66
N ALA A 453 -11.59 -10.94 -7.09
CA ALA A 453 -11.31 -9.77 -6.25
C ALA A 453 -12.15 -9.77 -4.96
N PHE A 454 -13.42 -10.15 -5.06
CA PHE A 454 -14.31 -10.23 -3.90
C PHE A 454 -13.94 -11.39 -2.97
N LEU A 455 -13.62 -12.57 -3.48
CA LEU A 455 -13.16 -13.71 -2.68
C LEU A 455 -11.85 -13.40 -1.97
N MET A 456 -10.90 -12.73 -2.63
CA MET A 456 -9.66 -12.30 -1.97
C MET A 456 -9.94 -11.28 -0.86
N PHE A 457 -10.83 -10.32 -1.10
CA PHE A 457 -11.27 -9.38 -0.06
C PHE A 457 -11.84 -10.09 1.16
N LEU A 458 -12.76 -11.05 0.95
CA LEU A 458 -13.34 -11.83 2.05
C LEU A 458 -12.29 -12.65 2.80
N ILE A 459 -11.38 -13.34 2.09
CA ILE A 459 -10.32 -14.15 2.70
C ILE A 459 -9.40 -13.25 3.54
N ILE A 460 -8.93 -12.12 2.98
CA ILE A 460 -8.05 -11.17 3.68
C ILE A 460 -8.73 -10.61 4.93
N LEU A 461 -10.01 -10.22 4.83
CA LEU A 461 -10.77 -9.72 5.96
C LEU A 461 -10.95 -10.80 7.04
N SER A 462 -11.31 -12.03 6.65
CA SER A 462 -11.56 -13.15 7.56
C SER A 462 -10.32 -13.65 8.30
N GLU A 463 -9.14 -13.61 7.65
CA GLU A 463 -7.86 -14.01 8.25
C GLU A 463 -7.15 -12.85 8.97
N HIS A 464 -7.75 -11.65 9.02
CA HIS A 464 -7.13 -10.48 9.61
C HIS A 464 -7.01 -10.63 11.13
N LYS A 465 -5.80 -10.42 11.66
CA LYS A 465 -5.46 -10.60 13.10
C LYS A 465 -6.30 -9.75 14.06
N ASP A 466 -6.75 -8.58 13.60
CA ASP A 466 -7.49 -7.61 14.41
C ASP A 466 -9.02 -7.74 14.27
N LEU A 467 -9.50 -8.71 13.47
CA LEU A 467 -10.94 -8.98 13.32
C LEU A 467 -11.48 -9.59 14.62
N ASP A 468 -12.60 -9.05 15.11
CA ASP A 468 -13.22 -9.59 16.32
C ASP A 468 -13.74 -11.03 16.12
N SER A 469 -13.69 -11.83 17.18
CA SER A 469 -14.11 -13.23 17.18
C SER A 469 -15.58 -13.44 16.80
N SER A 470 -16.47 -12.50 17.17
CA SER A 470 -17.88 -12.56 16.82
C SER A 470 -18.09 -12.32 15.32
N LEU A 471 -17.44 -11.29 14.77
CA LEU A 471 -17.46 -10.98 13.34
C LEU A 471 -16.79 -12.09 12.53
N SER A 472 -15.71 -12.66 13.04
CA SER A 472 -15.02 -13.80 12.44
C SER A 472 -15.92 -15.05 12.38
N SER A 473 -16.79 -15.29 13.37
CA SER A 473 -17.73 -16.41 13.30
C SER A 473 -18.80 -16.24 12.21
N ILE A 474 -19.19 -15.00 11.92
CA ILE A 474 -20.23 -14.67 10.92
C ILE A 474 -19.64 -14.60 9.51
N LEU A 475 -18.48 -13.93 9.36
CA LEU A 475 -17.77 -13.76 8.08
C LEU A 475 -16.96 -15.00 7.68
N GLY A 476 -16.48 -15.75 8.68
CA GLY A 476 -15.31 -16.58 8.56
C GLY A 476 -15.57 -18.06 8.77
N PHE A 477 -14.51 -18.79 8.48
CA PHE A 477 -14.36 -20.23 8.54
C PHE A 477 -14.30 -20.73 9.99
N ALA A 478 -15.44 -20.78 10.69
CA ALA A 478 -15.48 -21.22 12.08
C ALA A 478 -14.85 -22.62 12.25
N ASP A 479 -13.85 -22.71 13.14
CA ASP A 479 -13.29 -23.98 13.59
C ASP A 479 -14.35 -24.69 14.43
N LYS A 480 -14.58 -25.98 14.16
CA LYS A 480 -15.74 -26.78 14.63
C LYS A 480 -15.88 -26.98 16.14
N ASN A 481 -15.12 -26.27 16.97
CA ASN A 481 -15.00 -26.54 18.40
C ASN A 481 -15.96 -25.76 19.32
N THR A 482 -16.91 -24.99 18.78
CA THR A 482 -18.01 -24.42 19.59
C THR A 482 -19.29 -25.21 19.37
N GLY A 483 -19.34 -26.38 20.00
CA GLY A 483 -20.55 -27.20 20.09
C GLY A 483 -21.62 -26.51 20.93
N GLN A 484 -22.53 -25.78 20.30
CA GLN A 484 -23.84 -25.48 20.86
C GLN A 484 -24.86 -25.41 19.73
N GLU A 485 -25.45 -26.56 19.39
CA GLU A 485 -26.66 -26.60 18.57
C GLU A 485 -27.81 -25.95 19.37
N MET A 486 -28.15 -24.72 19.01
CA MET A 486 -29.34 -24.05 19.52
C MET A 486 -30.42 -24.12 18.44
N SER A 487 -31.38 -25.01 18.65
CA SER A 487 -32.58 -25.13 17.81
C SER A 487 -33.43 -23.86 17.94
N SER A 488 -33.57 -23.08 16.86
CA SER A 488 -34.51 -21.95 16.81
C SER A 488 -34.99 -21.64 15.38
N ASN A 489 -36.25 -21.16 15.28
CA ASN A 489 -37.08 -21.14 14.06
C ASN A 489 -37.08 -19.82 13.27
N ASN A 490 -36.08 -18.93 13.42
CA ASN A 490 -36.06 -17.64 12.73
C ASN A 490 -35.17 -17.67 11.47
N LEU A 491 -35.68 -17.19 10.33
CA LEU A 491 -34.96 -17.07 9.05
C LEU A 491 -33.67 -16.22 9.17
N LEU A 492 -33.70 -15.24 10.06
CA LEU A 492 -32.61 -14.34 10.40
C LEU A 492 -31.48 -15.06 11.15
N GLN A 493 -31.85 -15.97 12.06
CA GLN A 493 -30.91 -16.84 12.75
C GLN A 493 -30.34 -17.87 11.78
N ARG A 494 -31.14 -18.45 10.87
CA ARG A 494 -30.66 -19.40 9.85
C ARG A 494 -29.72 -18.78 8.80
N ALA A 495 -29.86 -17.48 8.49
CA ALA A 495 -28.90 -16.73 7.66
C ALA A 495 -27.58 -16.42 8.40
N MET A 496 -27.60 -16.47 9.74
CA MET A 496 -26.48 -16.14 10.63
C MET A 496 -25.83 -17.38 11.27
N ASP A 497 -26.54 -18.51 11.35
CA ASP A 497 -26.06 -19.82 11.79
C ASP A 497 -25.16 -20.46 10.70
N GLY A 498 -25.20 -19.94 9.48
CA GLY A 498 -24.33 -20.32 8.38
C GLY A 498 -23.38 -19.19 8.00
N ASN A 499 -22.08 -19.41 8.16
CA ASN A 499 -21.01 -18.60 7.57
C ASN A 499 -21.34 -18.22 6.11
N ILE A 500 -21.15 -16.94 5.72
CA ILE A 500 -21.40 -16.43 4.35
C ILE A 500 -20.76 -17.35 3.29
N PHE A 501 -19.55 -17.83 3.55
CA PHE A 501 -18.89 -18.81 2.70
C PHE A 501 -19.70 -20.10 2.64
N ALA A 502 -20.01 -20.74 3.77
CA ALA A 502 -20.74 -22.01 3.85
C ALA A 502 -22.04 -22.01 3.02
N THR A 503 -22.80 -20.91 3.09
CA THR A 503 -24.08 -20.74 2.38
C THR A 503 -23.91 -20.73 0.86
N HIS A 504 -22.79 -20.20 0.34
CA HIS A 504 -22.54 -20.05 -1.09
C HIS A 504 -21.41 -20.94 -1.64
N MET A 505 -20.77 -21.75 -0.79
CA MET A 505 -19.62 -22.60 -1.11
C MET A 505 -19.83 -23.44 -2.37
N PRO A 506 -20.94 -24.18 -2.55
CA PRO A 506 -21.13 -25.01 -3.74
C PRO A 506 -21.09 -24.19 -5.03
N LYS A 507 -21.71 -23.00 -5.03
CA LYS A 507 -21.76 -22.13 -6.21
C LYS A 507 -20.40 -21.50 -6.49
N ILE A 508 -19.68 -21.07 -5.45
CA ILE A 508 -18.33 -20.52 -5.56
C ILE A 508 -17.38 -21.58 -6.14
N LEU A 509 -17.43 -22.80 -5.61
CA LEU A 509 -16.60 -23.92 -6.04
C LEU A 509 -16.88 -24.27 -7.51
N THR A 510 -18.15 -24.48 -7.88
CA THR A 510 -18.53 -24.76 -9.27
C THR A 510 -18.12 -23.62 -10.21
N ALA A 511 -18.26 -22.36 -9.80
CA ALA A 511 -17.82 -21.21 -10.60
C ALA A 511 -16.30 -21.26 -10.83
N LEU A 512 -15.49 -21.39 -9.79
CA LEU A 512 -14.03 -21.47 -9.89
C LEU A 512 -13.56 -22.67 -10.72
N LEU A 513 -14.21 -23.83 -10.59
CA LEU A 513 -13.90 -25.03 -11.38
C LEU A 513 -14.28 -24.88 -12.85
N ARG A 514 -15.40 -24.21 -13.17
CA ARG A 514 -15.75 -23.90 -14.57
C ARG A 514 -14.69 -23.03 -15.24
N VAL A 515 -14.08 -22.10 -14.52
CA VAL A 515 -12.95 -21.30 -15.02
C VAL A 515 -11.72 -22.16 -15.34
N LEU A 516 -11.49 -23.22 -14.57
CA LEU A 516 -10.35 -24.12 -14.83
C LEU A 516 -10.58 -25.03 -16.06
N VAL A 517 -11.83 -25.22 -16.46
CA VAL A 517 -12.24 -26.08 -17.60
C VAL A 517 -12.46 -25.28 -18.90
N SER A 518 -12.58 -23.95 -18.80
CA SER A 518 -12.93 -23.09 -19.94
C SER A 518 -11.89 -23.12 -21.06
N GLN A 519 -12.38 -22.94 -22.29
CA GLN A 519 -11.56 -22.83 -23.51
C GLN A 519 -11.89 -21.50 -24.21
N PRO A 520 -10.91 -20.66 -24.57
CA PRO A 520 -9.46 -20.86 -24.40
C PRO A 520 -9.02 -20.81 -22.92
N PRO A 521 -7.85 -21.38 -22.59
CA PRO A 521 -7.32 -21.39 -21.23
C PRO A 521 -7.04 -19.96 -20.72
N PHE A 522 -7.52 -19.62 -19.52
CA PHE A 522 -7.13 -18.38 -18.84
C PHE A 522 -5.62 -18.30 -18.59
N SER A 523 -5.13 -17.07 -18.38
CA SER A 523 -3.71 -16.81 -18.12
C SER A 523 -3.15 -17.65 -16.95
N ILE A 524 -1.85 -17.94 -16.99
CA ILE A 524 -1.16 -18.66 -15.91
C ILE A 524 -1.35 -17.94 -14.56
N SER A 525 -1.30 -16.59 -14.58
CA SER A 525 -1.54 -15.77 -13.40
C SER A 525 -2.95 -15.99 -12.83
N THR A 526 -3.99 -15.97 -13.68
CA THR A 526 -5.38 -16.21 -13.24
C THR A 526 -5.53 -17.59 -12.59
N ARG A 527 -4.96 -18.63 -13.20
CA ARG A 527 -4.99 -20.00 -12.67
C ARG A 527 -4.26 -20.12 -11.33
N TRP A 528 -3.16 -19.40 -11.15
CA TRP A 528 -2.45 -19.33 -9.87
C TRP A 528 -3.32 -18.73 -8.76
N HIS A 529 -4.05 -17.65 -9.04
CA HIS A 529 -4.95 -17.04 -8.06
C HIS A 529 -6.12 -17.95 -7.72
N ILE A 530 -6.73 -18.60 -8.72
CA ILE A 530 -7.80 -19.57 -8.51
C ILE A 530 -7.30 -20.75 -7.66
N GLY A 531 -6.11 -21.28 -7.96
CA GLY A 531 -5.50 -22.36 -7.16
C GLY A 531 -5.26 -21.95 -5.71
N TRP A 532 -4.78 -20.72 -5.47
CA TRP A 532 -4.60 -20.18 -4.12
C TRP A 532 -5.93 -20.03 -3.38
N VAL A 533 -6.95 -19.44 -4.01
CA VAL A 533 -8.29 -19.28 -3.43
C VAL A 533 -8.93 -20.63 -3.13
N LEU A 534 -8.90 -21.58 -4.07
CA LEU A 534 -9.36 -22.95 -3.85
C LEU A 534 -8.62 -23.62 -2.70
N GLY A 535 -7.29 -23.51 -2.65
CA GLY A 535 -6.47 -24.06 -1.58
C GLY A 535 -6.82 -23.49 -0.20
N LYS A 536 -7.20 -22.21 -0.12
CA LYS A 536 -7.70 -21.59 1.11
C LYS A 536 -9.11 -22.09 1.45
N LEU A 537 -10.06 -21.99 0.52
CA LEU A 537 -11.45 -22.40 0.72
C LEU A 537 -11.59 -23.87 1.15
N LEU A 538 -10.79 -24.77 0.57
CA LEU A 538 -10.82 -26.20 0.88
C LEU A 538 -10.23 -26.56 2.24
N ARG A 539 -9.31 -25.77 2.79
CA ARG A 539 -8.75 -26.01 4.14
C ARG A 539 -9.76 -25.76 5.25
N TYR A 540 -10.78 -24.98 4.96
CA TYR A 540 -11.72 -24.45 5.94
C TYR A 540 -13.09 -25.13 5.93
N HIS A 541 -13.39 -25.91 4.89
CA HIS A 541 -14.67 -26.58 4.75
C HIS A 541 -14.51 -28.07 4.43
N ASP A 542 -15.12 -28.93 5.25
CA ASP A 542 -15.34 -30.36 4.97
C ASP A 542 -16.45 -30.60 3.93
N THR A 543 -16.66 -29.66 2.99
CA THR A 543 -17.66 -29.84 1.95
C THR A 543 -17.18 -30.93 1.00
N LYS A 544 -17.89 -32.05 0.97
CA LYS A 544 -17.68 -33.08 -0.06
C LYS A 544 -17.99 -32.45 -1.42
N PHE A 545 -17.03 -32.52 -2.35
CA PHE A 545 -17.25 -32.14 -3.74
C PHE A 545 -18.51 -32.87 -4.26
N THR A 546 -19.38 -32.16 -4.98
CA THR A 546 -20.46 -32.83 -5.68
C THR A 546 -19.88 -33.68 -6.82
N GLU A 547 -20.61 -34.69 -7.30
CA GLU A 547 -20.17 -35.45 -8.48
C GLU A 547 -19.84 -34.53 -9.66
N HIS A 548 -20.63 -33.46 -9.85
CA HIS A 548 -20.39 -32.46 -10.88
C HIS A 548 -19.06 -31.70 -10.70
N ASP A 549 -18.69 -31.34 -9.47
CA ASP A 549 -17.44 -30.64 -9.20
C ASP A 549 -16.22 -31.55 -9.42
N ILE A 550 -16.35 -32.85 -9.08
CA ILE A 550 -15.33 -33.87 -9.35
C ILE A 550 -15.15 -34.03 -10.87
N ASP A 551 -16.25 -34.08 -11.63
CA ASP A 551 -16.19 -34.16 -13.09
C ASP A 551 -15.50 -32.94 -13.70
N LEU A 552 -15.84 -31.72 -13.26
CA LEU A 552 -15.16 -30.50 -13.74
C LEU A 552 -13.67 -30.52 -13.42
N PHE A 553 -13.29 -30.92 -12.19
CA PHE A 553 -11.89 -31.04 -11.82
C PHE A 553 -11.15 -32.06 -12.70
N ASN A 554 -11.75 -33.23 -12.93
CA ASN A 554 -11.18 -34.27 -13.79
C ASN A 554 -11.01 -33.80 -15.24
N VAL A 555 -11.98 -33.06 -15.78
CA VAL A 555 -11.87 -32.47 -17.13
C VAL A 555 -10.71 -31.47 -17.19
N SER A 556 -10.54 -30.59 -16.20
CA SER A 556 -9.41 -29.66 -16.16
C SER A 556 -8.05 -30.37 -16.03
N TYR A 557 -8.00 -31.42 -15.21
CA TYR A 557 -6.82 -32.27 -15.07
C TYR A 557 -6.46 -32.97 -16.38
N GLU A 558 -7.45 -33.54 -17.07
CA GLU A 558 -7.29 -34.17 -18.39
C GLU A 558 -6.76 -33.18 -19.45
N GLN A 559 -7.34 -31.96 -19.52
CA GLN A 559 -6.86 -30.91 -20.41
C GLN A 559 -5.40 -30.52 -20.11
N SER A 560 -5.04 -30.40 -18.83
CA SER A 560 -3.67 -30.07 -18.42
C SER A 560 -2.69 -31.18 -18.75
N ARG A 561 -3.13 -32.44 -18.62
CA ARG A 561 -2.34 -33.63 -18.97
C ARG A 561 -2.13 -33.75 -20.47
N GLU A 562 -3.17 -33.50 -21.27
CA GLU A 562 -3.07 -33.46 -22.73
C GLU A 562 -2.11 -32.36 -23.18
N GLY A 563 -2.17 -31.17 -22.58
CA GLY A 563 -1.22 -30.09 -22.83
C GLY A 563 0.23 -30.50 -22.50
N LEU A 564 0.46 -31.13 -21.35
CA LEU A 564 1.79 -31.65 -20.98
C LEU A 564 2.27 -32.74 -21.96
N ALA A 565 1.38 -33.62 -22.40
CA ALA A 565 1.68 -34.65 -23.40
C ALA A 565 2.03 -34.04 -24.77
N GLN A 566 1.38 -32.94 -25.15
CA GLN A 566 1.71 -32.19 -26.36
C GLN A 566 3.11 -31.57 -26.26
N GLU A 567 3.46 -30.96 -25.13
CA GLU A 567 4.80 -30.38 -24.89
C GLU A 567 5.92 -31.44 -24.89
N LEU A 568 5.63 -32.68 -24.50
CA LEU A 568 6.59 -33.79 -24.60
C LEU A 568 6.93 -34.17 -26.05
N ASN A 569 6.09 -33.82 -27.02
CA ASN A 569 6.43 -33.94 -28.44
C ASN A 569 7.40 -32.84 -28.91
N GLY A 570 7.64 -31.82 -28.07
CA GLY A 570 8.51 -30.69 -28.36
C GLY A 570 10.01 -31.01 -28.26
N CYS A 571 10.82 -30.08 -28.76
CA CYS A 571 12.29 -30.23 -28.82
C CYS A 571 12.99 -30.05 -27.47
N TRP A 572 12.25 -29.66 -26.42
CA TRP A 572 12.77 -29.35 -25.09
C TRP A 572 12.20 -30.27 -24.00
N SER A 573 11.79 -31.50 -24.38
CA SER A 573 11.29 -32.50 -23.44
C SER A 573 12.26 -32.79 -22.28
N ASP A 574 13.56 -32.59 -22.51
CA ASP A 574 14.64 -32.72 -21.53
C ASP A 574 14.59 -31.69 -20.38
N TYR A 575 14.05 -30.50 -20.61
CA TYR A 575 13.92 -29.46 -19.57
C TYR A 575 12.62 -29.56 -18.77
N ILE A 576 11.65 -30.37 -19.23
CA ILE A 576 10.34 -30.48 -18.57
C ILE A 576 10.49 -30.96 -17.12
N PRO A 577 11.27 -32.01 -16.79
CA PRO A 577 11.45 -32.45 -15.40
C PRO A 577 11.99 -31.35 -14.47
N THR A 578 13.05 -30.66 -14.89
CA THR A 578 13.67 -29.57 -14.11
C THR A 578 12.71 -28.39 -13.95
N THR A 579 11.96 -28.06 -15.00
CA THR A 579 10.96 -26.99 -14.95
C THR A 579 9.83 -27.36 -13.99
N VAL A 580 9.32 -28.59 -14.05
CA VAL A 580 8.30 -29.10 -13.13
C VAL A 580 8.80 -29.03 -11.69
N GLU A 581 10.04 -29.41 -11.40
CA GLU A 581 10.61 -29.34 -10.04
C GLU A 581 10.68 -27.88 -9.51
N ILE A 582 11.20 -26.96 -10.33
CA ILE A 582 11.32 -25.54 -9.96
C ILE A 582 9.93 -24.91 -9.76
N GLU A 583 9.02 -25.12 -10.71
CA GLU A 583 7.68 -24.55 -10.66
C GLU A 583 6.83 -25.21 -9.57
N TRP A 584 6.99 -26.50 -9.30
CA TRP A 584 6.35 -27.17 -8.16
C TRP A 584 6.73 -26.51 -6.83
N LEU A 585 8.01 -26.19 -6.65
CA LEU A 585 8.49 -25.50 -5.45
C LEU A 585 7.91 -24.07 -5.33
N LYS A 586 7.76 -23.36 -6.46
CA LYS A 586 7.11 -22.04 -6.48
C LYS A 586 5.62 -22.16 -6.16
N CYS A 587 4.91 -23.10 -6.76
CA CYS A 587 3.49 -23.34 -6.53
C CYS A 587 3.21 -23.74 -5.08
N THR A 588 4.00 -24.63 -4.50
CA THR A 588 3.85 -25.04 -3.10
C THR A 588 4.10 -23.89 -2.12
N ARG A 589 5.10 -23.04 -2.39
CA ARG A 589 5.31 -21.81 -1.61
C ARG A 589 4.15 -20.83 -1.76
N ALA A 590 3.67 -20.60 -2.98
CA ALA A 590 2.55 -19.71 -3.25
C ALA A 590 1.25 -20.19 -2.55
N LEU A 591 0.97 -21.50 -2.54
CA LEU A 591 -0.16 -22.09 -1.82
C LEU A 591 -0.02 -22.05 -0.29
N ALA A 592 1.20 -21.89 0.22
CA ALA A 592 1.50 -21.72 1.64
C ALA A 592 1.55 -20.23 2.06
N GLU A 593 1.53 -19.31 1.11
CA GLU A 593 1.62 -17.87 1.35
C GLU A 593 0.43 -17.35 2.14
N SER A 594 0.70 -16.48 3.12
CA SER A 594 -0.33 -15.81 3.92
C SER A 594 -1.13 -14.81 3.09
N SER A 595 -2.41 -14.65 3.38
CA SER A 595 -3.30 -13.66 2.74
C SER A 595 -2.76 -12.23 2.83
N GLY A 596 -2.02 -11.88 3.89
CA GLY A 596 -1.38 -10.57 4.06
C GLY A 596 -0.30 -10.23 3.03
N LEU A 597 0.31 -11.23 2.38
CA LEU A 597 1.40 -11.04 1.40
C LEU A 597 0.91 -11.09 -0.05
N LYS A 598 -0.33 -11.53 -0.28
CA LYS A 598 -0.87 -11.72 -1.63
C LYS A 598 -1.19 -10.38 -2.27
N ASP A 599 -0.70 -10.11 -3.48
CA ASP A 599 -0.98 -8.86 -4.19
C ASP A 599 -2.42 -8.84 -4.76
N PRO A 600 -3.33 -7.99 -4.25
CA PRO A 600 -4.69 -7.88 -4.77
C PRO A 600 -4.76 -7.28 -6.17
N PHE A 601 -3.81 -6.41 -6.55
CA PHE A 601 -3.80 -5.75 -7.86
C PHE A 601 -3.55 -6.72 -9.03
N LEU A 602 -3.06 -7.93 -8.75
CA LEU A 602 -2.97 -8.99 -9.76
C LEU A 602 -4.35 -9.40 -10.30
N THR A 603 -5.44 -9.19 -9.56
CA THR A 603 -6.81 -9.40 -10.11
C THR A 603 -7.20 -8.38 -11.17
N LEU A 604 -6.59 -7.21 -11.16
CA LEU A 604 -6.73 -6.24 -12.24
C LEU A 604 -5.98 -6.73 -13.47
N GLU A 605 -4.78 -7.32 -13.31
CA GLU A 605 -4.08 -7.92 -14.44
C GLU A 605 -4.93 -9.00 -15.13
N VAL A 606 -5.65 -9.83 -14.36
CA VAL A 606 -6.60 -10.81 -14.91
C VAL A 606 -7.64 -10.14 -15.80
N SER A 607 -8.27 -9.06 -15.33
CA SER A 607 -9.30 -8.33 -16.08
C SER A 607 -8.80 -7.69 -17.38
N THR A 608 -7.49 -7.41 -17.47
CA THR A 608 -6.86 -6.81 -18.67
C THR A 608 -6.42 -7.84 -19.70
N HIS A 609 -6.28 -9.10 -19.33
CA HIS A 609 -5.83 -10.17 -20.23
C HIS A 609 -6.97 -10.93 -20.90
N ASP A 610 -8.21 -10.83 -20.39
CA ASP A 610 -9.41 -11.47 -20.98
C ASP A 610 -9.77 -10.94 -22.38
N HIS A 611 -9.13 -9.85 -22.83
CA HIS A 611 -9.34 -9.25 -24.16
C HIS A 611 -8.12 -9.32 -25.09
N LEU A 612 -7.04 -10.02 -24.72
CA LEU A 612 -5.98 -10.29 -25.69
C LEU A 612 -6.41 -11.46 -26.59
N PRO A 613 -6.55 -11.27 -27.92
CA PRO A 613 -6.58 -12.42 -28.83
C PRO A 613 -5.31 -13.23 -28.60
N GLU A 614 -5.47 -14.55 -28.50
CA GLU A 614 -4.37 -15.52 -28.42
C GLU A 614 -3.25 -15.10 -29.36
N GLY A 615 -2.14 -14.64 -28.77
CA GLY A 615 -1.03 -14.10 -29.52
C GLY A 615 -0.76 -12.64 -29.22
N SER A 616 0.06 -12.41 -28.20
CA SER A 616 1.25 -11.62 -28.55
C SER A 616 1.98 -12.42 -29.64
N MET A 617 1.62 -12.16 -30.90
CA MET A 617 2.24 -12.73 -32.09
C MET A 617 3.78 -12.70 -31.98
N SER A 618 4.32 -11.71 -31.27
CA SER A 618 5.73 -11.62 -30.91
C SER A 618 6.28 -12.80 -30.10
N SER A 619 5.62 -13.29 -29.05
CA SER A 619 6.17 -14.31 -28.14
C SER A 619 5.95 -15.73 -28.64
N SER A 620 4.77 -16.02 -29.21
CA SER A 620 4.50 -17.31 -29.86
C SER A 620 5.37 -17.48 -31.11
N HIS A 621 5.54 -16.45 -31.95
CA HIS A 621 6.51 -16.53 -33.05
C HIS A 621 7.97 -16.50 -32.59
N ALA A 622 8.30 -15.90 -31.44
CA ALA A 622 9.66 -16.01 -30.88
C ALA A 622 9.93 -17.42 -30.35
N TRP A 623 8.97 -18.01 -29.63
CA TRP A 623 8.99 -19.40 -29.18
C TRP A 623 9.10 -20.36 -30.36
N GLN A 624 8.23 -20.21 -31.35
CA GLN A 624 8.26 -21.03 -32.56
C GLN A 624 9.59 -20.89 -33.30
N ARG A 625 10.14 -19.67 -33.43
CA ARG A 625 11.50 -19.44 -33.97
C ARG A 625 12.58 -20.11 -33.13
N MET A 626 12.47 -20.12 -31.80
CA MET A 626 13.42 -20.80 -30.93
C MET A 626 13.33 -22.32 -31.07
N VAL A 627 12.11 -22.87 -31.18
CA VAL A 627 11.86 -24.30 -31.41
C VAL A 627 12.43 -24.72 -32.76
N ASP A 628 12.14 -23.96 -33.82
CA ASP A 628 12.61 -24.25 -35.18
C ASP A 628 14.13 -24.05 -35.33
N ALA A 629 14.75 -23.19 -34.51
CA ALA A 629 16.20 -23.04 -34.42
C ALA A 629 16.92 -24.21 -33.71
N VAL A 630 16.19 -25.06 -32.96
CA VAL A 630 16.76 -26.18 -32.18
C VAL A 630 16.55 -27.52 -32.87
N LYS A 631 15.52 -27.65 -33.74
CA LYS A 631 15.24 -28.88 -34.49
C LYS A 631 16.43 -29.28 -35.38
N PRO A 632 16.84 -30.56 -35.38
CA PRO A 632 17.85 -31.04 -36.30
C PRO A 632 17.31 -30.94 -37.73
N LYS A 633 18.01 -30.19 -38.59
CA LYS A 633 17.62 -29.97 -39.99
C LYS A 633 18.82 -29.99 -40.93
N ILE A 634 18.58 -30.44 -42.15
CA ILE A 634 19.56 -30.34 -43.23
C ILE A 634 19.56 -28.88 -43.73
N ASP A 635 20.73 -28.38 -44.12
CA ASP A 635 20.89 -27.03 -44.65
C ASP A 635 20.14 -26.90 -46.00
N ASP A 636 19.45 -25.77 -46.17
CA ASP A 636 18.57 -25.52 -47.32
C ASP A 636 19.37 -25.31 -48.63
N GLU A 637 20.63 -24.86 -48.53
CA GLU A 637 21.55 -24.63 -49.65
C GLU A 637 22.55 -25.79 -49.84
N HIS A 638 22.85 -26.52 -48.77
CA HIS A 638 23.84 -27.61 -48.75
C HIS A 638 23.27 -28.92 -48.20
N SER A 639 22.81 -29.81 -49.09
CA SER A 639 22.20 -31.12 -48.74
C SER A 639 23.12 -32.09 -47.99
N THR A 640 24.42 -31.79 -47.84
CA THR A 640 25.38 -32.58 -47.06
C THR A 640 25.65 -32.01 -45.66
N TRP A 641 25.04 -30.87 -45.30
CA TRP A 641 25.25 -30.21 -44.01
C TRP A 641 24.04 -30.43 -43.09
N LEU A 642 24.32 -30.77 -41.84
CA LEU A 642 23.33 -31.01 -40.79
C LEU A 642 23.51 -29.99 -39.67
N HIS A 643 22.48 -29.19 -39.41
CA HIS A 643 22.43 -28.31 -38.26
C HIS A 643 21.89 -29.08 -37.05
N LEU A 644 22.64 -29.03 -35.95
CA LEU A 644 22.31 -29.64 -34.67
C LEU A 644 22.43 -28.60 -33.56
N ARG A 645 21.63 -28.79 -32.51
CA ARG A 645 21.87 -28.12 -31.24
C ARG A 645 22.08 -29.14 -30.15
N ILE A 646 23.32 -29.27 -29.69
CA ILE A 646 23.72 -30.21 -28.65
C ILE A 646 23.83 -29.43 -27.34
N ARG A 647 23.04 -29.84 -26.36
CA ARG A 647 23.07 -29.31 -25.00
C ARG A 647 23.69 -30.37 -24.09
N GLU A 648 24.41 -29.95 -23.05
CA GLU A 648 24.81 -30.89 -22.01
C GLU A 648 23.56 -31.40 -21.30
N PHE A 649 23.34 -32.71 -21.39
CA PHE A 649 22.24 -33.40 -20.72
C PHE A 649 22.77 -34.04 -19.44
N ASP A 650 22.42 -33.50 -18.28
CA ASP A 650 22.69 -34.16 -16.98
C ASP A 650 21.38 -34.78 -16.44
N PRO A 651 21.17 -36.10 -16.57
CA PRO A 651 19.93 -36.77 -16.16
C PRO A 651 19.88 -37.11 -14.66
N ARG A 652 20.70 -36.48 -13.80
CA ARG A 652 20.78 -36.83 -12.37
C ARG A 652 19.61 -36.26 -11.56
N VAL A 653 18.46 -36.90 -11.72
CA VAL A 653 17.40 -36.92 -10.72
C VAL A 653 17.93 -37.75 -9.54
N HIS A 654 18.25 -37.06 -8.43
CA HIS A 654 18.83 -37.53 -7.16
C HIS A 654 20.35 -37.53 -7.01
N ALA A 655 20.89 -36.40 -6.54
CA ALA A 655 21.95 -36.40 -5.53
C ALA A 655 21.62 -35.35 -4.45
N LYS A 656 21.50 -35.79 -3.20
CA LYS A 656 21.28 -34.94 -2.03
C LYS A 656 22.41 -33.89 -1.89
N LYS A 657 21.98 -32.66 -1.55
CA LYS A 657 22.69 -31.59 -0.81
C LYS A 657 24.11 -31.20 -1.29
N ALA A 658 24.19 -30.03 -1.90
CA ALA A 658 25.20 -29.03 -1.56
C ALA A 658 24.52 -27.66 -1.48
N GLY A 659 24.91 -26.87 -0.48
CA GLY A 659 24.19 -25.69 -0.01
C GLY A 659 24.08 -24.56 -1.03
N ALA A 660 23.12 -23.68 -0.76
CA ALA A 660 23.03 -22.36 -1.32
C ALA A 660 24.36 -21.61 -1.18
N ASN A 661 24.97 -21.24 -2.29
CA ASN A 661 25.50 -19.91 -2.58
C ASN A 661 26.04 -19.88 -4.02
N ASP A 662 25.92 -18.70 -4.63
CA ASP A 662 26.55 -18.26 -5.90
C ASP A 662 25.84 -18.63 -7.21
N PHE A 663 24.78 -17.88 -7.54
CA PHE A 663 24.46 -17.53 -8.93
C PHE A 663 24.88 -16.08 -9.22
N THR A 664 26.17 -15.80 -9.05
CA THR A 664 26.83 -14.63 -9.67
C THR A 664 28.14 -15.09 -10.27
N GLY A 665 28.05 -15.64 -11.49
CA GLY A 665 29.21 -16.09 -12.24
C GLY A 665 28.79 -16.36 -13.67
N ALA A 666 29.12 -15.43 -14.56
CA ALA A 666 28.99 -15.60 -15.99
C ALA A 666 29.83 -16.80 -16.46
N ASN A 667 29.21 -17.96 -16.61
CA ASN A 667 29.77 -19.03 -17.41
C ASN A 667 29.09 -18.98 -18.77
N ASN A 668 29.89 -18.60 -19.78
CA ASN A 668 29.57 -18.75 -21.19
C ASN A 668 29.10 -20.18 -21.45
N VAL A 669 27.79 -20.40 -21.52
CA VAL A 669 27.23 -21.59 -22.15
C VAL A 669 27.65 -21.48 -23.61
N VAL A 670 28.59 -22.33 -24.04
CA VAL A 670 28.97 -22.48 -25.45
C VAL A 670 27.66 -22.63 -26.22
N ASP A 671 27.35 -21.68 -27.11
CA ASP A 671 26.12 -21.68 -27.89
C ASP A 671 26.13 -22.97 -28.71
N GLY A 672 25.47 -24.03 -28.20
CA GLY A 672 25.65 -25.43 -28.60
C GLY A 672 25.14 -25.75 -30.01
N ARG A 673 25.26 -24.82 -30.95
CA ARG A 673 24.93 -24.92 -32.36
C ARG A 673 26.12 -25.55 -33.09
N TRP A 674 25.86 -26.63 -33.79
CA TRP A 674 26.83 -27.36 -34.58
C TRP A 674 26.32 -27.50 -36.01
N THR A 675 27.17 -27.22 -36.98
CA THR A 675 26.93 -27.58 -38.39
C THR A 675 27.90 -28.68 -38.74
N LEU A 676 27.39 -29.88 -39.01
CA LEU A 676 28.19 -31.04 -39.38
C LEU A 676 28.12 -31.23 -40.90
N ALA A 677 29.26 -31.22 -41.57
CA ALA A 677 29.34 -31.51 -43.00
C ALA A 677 29.70 -32.99 -43.23
N PHE A 678 28.91 -33.67 -44.06
CA PHE A 678 29.10 -35.07 -44.44
C PHE A 678 29.60 -35.21 -45.88
N GLN A 679 30.19 -36.37 -46.20
CA GLN A 679 30.78 -36.61 -47.52
C GLN A 679 29.72 -36.87 -48.61
N THR A 680 28.56 -37.42 -48.24
CA THR A 680 27.44 -37.70 -49.15
C THR A 680 26.12 -37.35 -48.49
N THR A 681 25.09 -37.10 -49.30
CA THR A 681 23.72 -36.83 -48.84
C THR A 681 23.13 -38.01 -48.08
N GLU A 682 23.39 -39.24 -48.53
CA GLU A 682 22.93 -40.47 -47.87
C GLU A 682 23.48 -40.63 -46.44
N ILE A 683 24.73 -40.21 -46.20
CA ILE A 683 25.34 -40.22 -44.86
C ILE A 683 24.72 -39.12 -43.98
N CYS A 684 24.44 -37.94 -44.56
CA CYS A 684 23.76 -36.84 -43.87
C CYS A 684 22.34 -37.25 -43.42
N ASP A 685 21.57 -37.88 -44.32
CA ASP A 685 20.23 -38.41 -44.04
C ASP A 685 20.27 -39.50 -42.95
N SER A 686 21.27 -40.40 -43.02
CA SER A 686 21.48 -41.43 -42.00
C SER A 686 21.81 -40.82 -40.63
N ALA A 687 22.64 -39.77 -40.60
CA ALA A 687 22.99 -39.05 -39.37
C ALA A 687 21.78 -38.31 -38.77
N LEU A 688 20.92 -37.71 -39.61
CA LEU A 688 19.66 -37.10 -39.18
C LEU A 688 18.72 -38.15 -38.56
N LEU A 689 18.57 -39.32 -39.18
CA LEU A 689 17.77 -40.43 -38.66
C LEU A 689 18.30 -40.96 -37.31
N LEU A 690 19.61 -41.10 -37.17
CA LEU A 690 20.23 -41.49 -35.90
C LEU A 690 19.98 -40.46 -34.80
N THR A 691 20.08 -39.18 -35.13
CA THR A 691 19.80 -38.08 -34.20
C THR A 691 18.34 -38.11 -33.74
N ARG A 692 17.39 -38.27 -34.65
CA ARG A 692 15.96 -38.41 -34.31
C ARG A 692 15.70 -39.61 -33.40
N ARG A 693 16.33 -40.76 -33.70
CA ARG A 693 16.20 -41.95 -32.85
C ARG A 693 16.71 -41.72 -31.43
N GLU A 694 17.79 -40.96 -31.25
CA GLU A 694 18.31 -40.66 -29.92
C GLU A 694 17.42 -39.66 -29.17
N LEU A 695 16.86 -38.67 -29.86
CA LEU A 695 15.82 -37.79 -29.32
C LEU A 695 14.58 -38.59 -28.86
N ASP A 696 14.14 -39.57 -29.63
CA ASP A 696 13.02 -40.45 -29.26
C ASP A 696 13.33 -41.28 -28.00
N LYS A 697 14.57 -41.75 -27.83
CA LYS A 697 15.00 -42.44 -26.61
C LYS A 697 15.02 -41.51 -25.40
N GLN A 698 15.55 -40.29 -25.57
CA GLN A 698 15.58 -39.27 -24.52
C GLN A 698 14.14 -38.93 -24.08
N ARG A 699 13.27 -38.67 -25.04
CA ARG A 699 11.84 -38.46 -24.82
C ARG A 699 11.19 -39.64 -24.08
N SER A 700 11.40 -40.87 -24.54
CA SER A 700 10.88 -42.07 -23.87
C SER A 700 11.39 -42.23 -22.43
N SER A 701 12.60 -41.72 -22.15
CA SER A 701 13.15 -41.70 -20.79
C SER A 701 12.47 -40.65 -19.92
N VAL A 702 12.22 -39.45 -20.46
CA VAL A 702 11.46 -38.40 -19.77
C VAL A 702 10.01 -38.82 -19.53
N GLU A 703 9.35 -39.42 -20.52
CA GLU A 703 8.00 -39.97 -20.37
C GLU A 703 7.93 -41.02 -19.26
N ARG A 704 8.96 -41.88 -19.12
CA ARG A 704 9.06 -42.82 -18.00
C ARG A 704 9.23 -42.13 -16.64
N LEU A 705 9.98 -41.02 -16.58
CA LEU A 705 10.11 -40.22 -15.35
C LEU A 705 8.81 -39.52 -14.98
N LEU A 706 8.06 -39.01 -15.96
CA LEU A 706 6.80 -38.30 -15.77
C LEU A 706 5.57 -39.22 -15.79
N ALA A 707 5.76 -40.52 -15.92
CA ALA A 707 4.67 -41.50 -15.98
C ALA A 707 3.61 -41.34 -14.87
N PRO A 708 3.94 -41.01 -13.61
CA PRO A 708 2.94 -40.75 -12.57
C PRO A 708 1.99 -39.58 -12.88
N PHE A 709 2.43 -38.59 -13.65
CA PHE A 709 1.62 -37.42 -14.05
C PHE A 709 0.85 -37.64 -15.36
N LEU A 710 1.25 -38.64 -16.16
CA LEU A 710 0.69 -38.93 -17.49
C LEU A 710 -0.26 -40.13 -17.49
N GLN A 711 -0.28 -40.95 -16.44
CA GLN A 711 -1.18 -42.10 -16.33
C GLN A 711 -2.61 -41.66 -15.97
N ASN A 712 -3.61 -42.33 -16.55
CA ASN A 712 -5.00 -42.18 -16.17
C ASN A 712 -5.18 -42.48 -14.68
N TYR A 713 -5.55 -41.47 -13.90
CA TYR A 713 -6.08 -41.70 -12.56
C TYR A 713 -7.50 -42.28 -12.72
N SER A 714 -7.63 -43.59 -12.90
CA SER A 714 -8.93 -44.22 -12.65
C SER A 714 -9.10 -44.26 -11.13
N PRO A 715 -10.14 -43.65 -10.54
CA PRO A 715 -10.48 -43.94 -9.15
C PRO A 715 -10.87 -45.41 -9.10
N LYS A 716 -9.92 -46.30 -8.84
CA LYS A 716 -10.23 -47.67 -8.46
C LYS A 716 -10.90 -47.57 -7.11
N ASN A 717 -12.19 -47.91 -7.09
CA ASN A 717 -12.98 -48.30 -5.93
C ASN A 717 -12.14 -48.41 -4.65
N SER A 718 -12.20 -47.39 -3.81
CA SER A 718 -11.93 -47.55 -2.38
C SER A 718 -13.08 -48.35 -1.79
N SER A 719 -13.07 -49.66 -2.05
CA SER A 719 -13.64 -50.64 -1.15
C SER A 719 -12.44 -51.32 -0.49
N ASP A 720 -11.96 -50.71 0.58
CA ASP A 720 -11.51 -51.35 1.83
C ASP A 720 -11.27 -50.27 2.89
#